data_AF-A0A7K2BVB0-F1
#
_entry.id   AF-A0A7K2BVB0-F1
#
_cell.length_a   1.000
_cell.length_b   1.000
_cell.length_c   1.000
_cell.angle_alpha   90.00
_cell.angle_beta   90.00
_cell.angle_gamma   90.00
#
_symmetry.space_group_name_H-M   'P 1'
#
loop_
_entity.id
_entity.type
_entity.pdbx_description
1 polymer ?
#
loop_
_entity_poly.entity_id
_entity_poly.type
_entity_poly.pdbx_seq_one_letter_code
_entity_poly.pdbx_strand_id
1 'polypeptide(L)'
;MAKLTKILRGTDPVSETEANQVFELLVPVVERSPGADDALDAAAGVIGRCPLSKDRPLAHVLDWWFVVTTGRASANGGAHRLPESIDERARGPMAAVAQLSATVPAAEWLDKQRQLDLRLKGIDNDLSLDAYGAVKVPGERDAWKWFIDQWRPATERLRNGCRAEIIEIDWRRLETELRAGSVEGGSKRFRELQKRCREADNRLRATVHLQHAVEPWTGQRSPDLIGEVPSSVRYAVGHLVEALLRPILSASAAAPEVNGANLAVGLEAHARGGDARGRYRLARVVSDWCEETGKDIPSLQEEMQRHRALTAALELLGTKPEVTDDGIDEVRLAVLEDDLEAAEEALARLREQVERAERAGQARAQFEGLRRKLNESVLSDDDAWKERLDDIRARMETGDPRELAAEIGTAQRSLGEALDKMVENQQENLRELTEPLRILGAPDARVRDFERRIDALEQRGGRGAGGLKHELENALAELRSQRRADIQGSLAEIDRILTTEREDFSDDDLGLFLNRRSEIEALSQTEGTSDRDLAESLEVAEDLQREVEDHRIYRWRADEGEDALLEHILESCRGALDFDPLDVKRLYVSLKTRPFAILAGLTGSGKSSLTRTFAAALGATTANRRFRRVAVRPDWIDQSEVLGYVSPVSDQFVPGWLSETVRDCEHAPDRLHFVLLDEMNLAPVEQYLAEWLSALEEARSGSEDVRLRLYSPDLAPKNRDDWPPQMVLPDNLVIVGTVNVDETTRPLSERVLDRANVLLLNVEISNSHHESNGSPPPPWHVGMTEWTSVCATEPSDKHHDFLVEVAHILRESNIGVGLRAHLELERFVANAEQILDPETALDWGIVQRIIPKIRGFKGHLVGTLGELLEEFEAVGAEQSASVIRRWLDERVSDDEFMDGTDPRLALARI
;
A
#
# COMPACT_ATOMS: atom_id res chain seq x y z
N MET A 1 -90.81 18.12 14.60
CA MET A 1 -89.85 17.17 15.23
C MET A 1 -90.29 15.73 15.25
N ALA A 2 -91.21 15.31 16.14
CA ALA A 2 -91.65 13.91 16.20
C ALA A 2 -92.05 13.34 14.83
N LYS A 3 -92.65 14.17 13.96
CA LYS A 3 -93.02 13.79 12.60
C LYS A 3 -91.82 13.58 11.66
N LEU A 4 -90.81 14.46 11.67
CA LEU A 4 -89.64 14.40 10.77
C LEU A 4 -88.71 13.23 11.12
N THR A 5 -88.37 13.08 12.40
CA THR A 5 -87.57 11.94 12.90
C THR A 5 -88.32 10.61 12.75
N LYS A 6 -89.65 10.60 12.94
CA LYS A 6 -90.48 9.40 12.68
C LYS A 6 -90.53 9.07 11.20
N ILE A 7 -90.62 10.05 10.30
CA ILE A 7 -90.57 9.77 8.85
C ILE A 7 -89.20 9.21 8.49
N LEU A 8 -88.09 9.76 9.01
CA LEU A 8 -86.74 9.23 8.76
C LEU A 8 -86.51 7.81 9.34
N ARG A 9 -87.32 7.34 10.31
CA ARG A 9 -87.20 6.01 10.95
C ARG A 9 -88.27 5.00 10.54
N GLY A 10 -89.43 5.47 10.11
CA GLY A 10 -90.62 4.66 9.98
C GLY A 10 -90.51 3.61 8.88
N THR A 11 -91.27 2.53 9.05
CA THR A 11 -91.54 1.57 7.97
C THR A 11 -92.86 1.89 7.24
N ASP A 12 -93.63 2.86 7.76
CA ASP A 12 -94.93 3.25 7.22
C ASP A 12 -94.80 3.96 5.86
N PRO A 13 -95.77 3.81 4.94
CA PRO A 13 -95.84 4.56 3.69
C PRO A 13 -95.82 6.07 3.94
N VAL A 14 -95.05 6.81 3.14
CA VAL A 14 -94.88 8.26 3.24
C VAL A 14 -95.74 8.94 2.17
N SER A 15 -96.55 9.93 2.56
CA SER A 15 -97.32 10.72 1.60
C SER A 15 -96.43 11.69 0.82
N GLU A 16 -96.82 12.09 -0.40
CA GLU A 16 -96.08 13.06 -1.21
C GLU A 16 -95.80 14.39 -0.47
N THR A 17 -96.75 14.86 0.36
CA THR A 17 -96.55 16.07 1.17
C THR A 17 -95.49 15.88 2.25
N GLU A 18 -95.44 14.70 2.88
CA GLU A 18 -94.44 14.35 3.89
C GLU A 18 -93.07 14.10 3.27
N ALA A 19 -93.02 13.50 2.08
CA ALA A 19 -91.80 13.38 1.30
C ALA A 19 -91.26 14.78 0.94
N ASN A 20 -92.10 15.68 0.44
CA ASN A 20 -91.69 17.05 0.10
C ASN A 20 -91.07 17.78 1.31
N GLN A 21 -91.67 17.65 2.50
CA GLN A 21 -91.16 18.25 3.75
C GLN A 21 -89.80 17.70 4.18
N VAL A 22 -89.54 16.41 3.96
CA VAL A 22 -88.23 15.82 4.29
C VAL A 22 -87.19 16.16 3.22
N PHE A 23 -87.58 16.27 1.96
CA PHE A 23 -86.70 16.65 0.86
C PHE A 23 -86.32 18.14 0.87
N GLU A 24 -87.08 19.01 1.53
CA GLU A 24 -86.62 20.37 1.87
C GLU A 24 -85.31 20.35 2.68
N LEU A 25 -85.12 19.31 3.50
CA LEU A 25 -83.88 19.08 4.26
C LEU A 25 -82.85 18.29 3.44
N LEU A 26 -83.26 17.19 2.80
CA LEU A 26 -82.31 16.27 2.17
C LEU A 26 -81.75 16.78 0.84
N VAL A 27 -82.51 17.55 0.05
CA VAL A 27 -82.03 18.05 -1.26
C VAL A 27 -80.78 18.92 -1.09
N PRO A 28 -80.75 19.94 -0.22
CA PRO A 28 -79.54 20.77 -0.05
C PRO A 28 -78.36 20.02 0.58
N VAL A 29 -78.64 18.98 1.38
CA VAL A 29 -77.62 18.14 2.02
C VAL A 29 -76.96 17.23 0.99
N VAL A 30 -77.75 16.49 0.21
CA VAL A 30 -77.29 15.55 -0.82
C VAL A 30 -76.68 16.27 -2.04
N GLU A 31 -77.21 17.43 -2.45
CA GLU A 31 -76.61 18.19 -3.56
C GLU A 31 -75.22 18.74 -3.24
N ARG A 32 -74.95 19.03 -1.96
CA ARG A 32 -73.64 19.56 -1.53
C ARG A 32 -72.68 18.45 -1.12
N SER A 33 -73.19 17.46 -0.41
CA SER A 33 -72.45 16.27 0.03
C SER A 33 -73.07 15.00 -0.55
N PRO A 34 -72.84 14.70 -1.84
CA PRO A 34 -73.35 13.50 -2.50
C PRO A 34 -72.69 12.20 -2.02
N GLY A 35 -71.70 12.29 -1.11
CA GLY A 35 -71.06 11.16 -0.43
C GLY A 35 -71.56 10.92 1.01
N ALA A 36 -72.52 11.71 1.49
CA ALA A 36 -73.10 11.54 2.82
C ALA A 36 -74.01 10.31 2.87
N ASP A 37 -73.43 9.12 3.08
CA ASP A 37 -74.12 7.83 3.01
C ASP A 37 -75.37 7.79 3.89
N ASP A 38 -75.31 8.38 5.09
CA ASP A 38 -76.46 8.47 5.99
C ASP A 38 -77.61 9.35 5.44
N ALA A 39 -77.28 10.42 4.72
CA ALA A 39 -78.27 11.27 4.06
C ALA A 39 -78.86 10.60 2.80
N LEU A 40 -78.03 9.86 2.07
CA LEU A 40 -78.43 9.09 0.89
C LEU A 40 -79.35 7.92 1.27
N ASP A 41 -79.03 7.20 2.33
CA ASP A 41 -79.83 6.10 2.86
C ASP A 41 -81.17 6.62 3.40
N ALA A 42 -81.16 7.77 4.08
CA ALA A 42 -82.38 8.46 4.48
C ALA A 42 -83.24 8.87 3.28
N ALA A 43 -82.65 9.43 2.21
CA ALA A 43 -83.36 9.82 1.00
C ALA A 43 -83.95 8.61 0.27
N ALA A 44 -83.16 7.55 0.05
CA ALA A 44 -83.60 6.30 -0.57
C ALA A 44 -84.73 5.65 0.22
N GLY A 45 -84.61 5.61 1.55
CA GLY A 45 -85.62 5.05 2.45
C GLY A 45 -86.94 5.82 2.44
N VAL A 46 -86.92 7.14 2.25
CA VAL A 46 -88.14 7.95 2.09
C VAL A 46 -88.76 7.77 0.71
N ILE A 47 -87.96 7.74 -0.36
CA ILE A 47 -88.45 7.52 -1.74
C ILE A 47 -89.07 6.13 -1.88
N GLY A 48 -88.41 5.09 -1.35
CA GLY A 48 -88.91 3.72 -1.41
C GLY A 48 -90.26 3.52 -0.70
N ARG A 49 -90.58 4.36 0.29
CA ARG A 49 -91.87 4.36 1.00
C ARG A 49 -92.90 5.33 0.41
N CYS A 50 -92.53 6.12 -0.60
CA CYS A 50 -93.43 7.02 -1.31
C CYS A 50 -94.02 6.30 -2.55
N PRO A 51 -95.34 6.03 -2.61
CA PRO A 51 -95.93 5.25 -3.69
C PRO A 51 -95.94 6.01 -5.02
N LEU A 52 -95.55 5.32 -6.11
CA LEU A 52 -95.61 5.86 -7.48
C LEU A 52 -97.07 5.94 -7.98
N SER A 53 -97.49 7.11 -8.47
CA SER A 53 -98.82 7.34 -9.03
C SER A 53 -98.75 8.02 -10.39
N LYS A 54 -99.57 7.58 -11.36
CA LYS A 54 -99.62 8.19 -12.69
C LYS A 54 -100.13 9.63 -12.67
N ASP A 55 -101.03 9.95 -11.73
CA ASP A 55 -101.69 11.26 -11.65
C ASP A 55 -100.91 12.28 -10.81
N ARG A 56 -99.84 11.84 -10.13
CA ARG A 56 -99.03 12.71 -9.26
C ARG A 56 -97.53 12.48 -9.50
N PRO A 57 -96.84 13.44 -10.10
CA PRO A 57 -95.48 13.23 -10.59
C PRO A 57 -94.39 13.39 -9.52
N LEU A 58 -94.68 13.84 -8.29
CA LEU A 58 -93.65 14.19 -7.31
C LEU A 58 -92.75 12.98 -6.97
N ALA A 59 -93.34 11.81 -6.68
CA ALA A 59 -92.56 10.62 -6.36
C ALA A 59 -91.64 10.19 -7.51
N HIS A 60 -92.08 10.36 -8.77
CA HIS A 60 -91.28 10.10 -9.96
C HIS A 60 -90.15 11.12 -10.13
N VAL A 61 -90.40 12.40 -9.83
CA VAL A 61 -89.40 13.46 -9.91
C VAL A 61 -88.34 13.32 -8.80
N LEU A 62 -88.75 12.95 -7.57
CA LEU A 62 -87.82 12.71 -6.47
C LEU A 62 -86.92 11.50 -6.71
N ASP A 63 -87.49 10.38 -7.19
CA ASP A 63 -86.73 9.19 -7.55
C ASP A 63 -85.81 9.46 -8.76
N TRP A 64 -86.29 10.20 -9.77
CA TRP A 64 -85.45 10.66 -10.87
C TRP A 64 -84.28 11.52 -10.38
N TRP A 65 -84.54 12.55 -9.57
CA TRP A 65 -83.52 13.42 -8.99
C TRP A 65 -82.50 12.62 -8.19
N PHE A 66 -82.95 11.67 -7.37
CA PHE A 66 -82.06 10.84 -6.57
C PHE A 66 -81.13 10.00 -7.44
N VAL A 67 -81.65 9.32 -8.47
CA VAL A 67 -80.85 8.50 -9.38
C VAL A 67 -79.84 9.36 -10.16
N VAL A 68 -80.27 10.48 -10.74
CA VAL A 68 -79.37 11.31 -11.56
C VAL A 68 -78.34 12.06 -10.73
N THR A 69 -78.65 12.41 -9.47
CA THR A 69 -77.75 13.18 -8.60
C THR A 69 -76.76 12.29 -7.87
N THR A 70 -77.16 11.09 -7.47
CA THR A 70 -76.35 10.20 -6.61
C THR A 70 -75.75 9.01 -7.36
N GLY A 71 -76.29 8.67 -8.55
CA GLY A 71 -75.92 7.48 -9.30
C GLY A 71 -76.37 6.16 -8.66
N ARG A 72 -77.06 6.21 -7.51
CA ARG A 72 -77.58 5.03 -6.81
C ARG A 72 -78.78 4.46 -7.55
N ALA A 73 -79.04 3.17 -7.30
CA ALA A 73 -80.19 2.48 -7.86
C ALA A 73 -81.50 3.16 -7.43
N SER A 74 -82.45 3.24 -8.37
CA SER A 74 -83.80 3.70 -8.11
C SER A 74 -84.46 2.86 -7.02
N ALA A 75 -85.03 3.52 -6.00
CA ALA A 75 -85.62 2.82 -4.85
C ALA A 75 -86.93 2.10 -5.21
N ASN A 76 -87.68 2.59 -6.20
CA ASN A 76 -88.98 2.06 -6.60
C ASN A 76 -89.20 1.96 -8.14
N GLY A 77 -88.17 2.26 -8.95
CA GLY A 77 -88.19 2.21 -10.42
C GLY A 77 -88.73 3.46 -11.13
N GLY A 78 -89.07 4.52 -10.39
CA GLY A 78 -89.72 5.74 -10.89
C GLY A 78 -88.87 6.58 -11.85
N ALA A 79 -87.56 6.63 -11.64
CA ALA A 79 -86.60 7.41 -12.42
C ALA A 79 -86.58 7.05 -13.92
N HIS A 80 -86.83 5.78 -14.25
CA HIS A 80 -86.85 5.27 -15.63
C HIS A 80 -88.27 5.08 -16.18
N ARG A 81 -89.32 5.40 -15.40
CA ARG A 81 -90.74 5.23 -15.76
C ARG A 81 -91.52 6.52 -15.50
N LEU A 82 -91.17 7.59 -16.21
CA LEU A 82 -91.82 8.89 -16.09
C LEU A 82 -93.27 8.83 -16.64
N PRO A 83 -94.29 9.28 -15.88
CA PRO A 83 -95.68 9.25 -16.31
C PRO A 83 -95.99 10.33 -17.37
N GLU A 84 -97.01 10.10 -18.19
CA GLU A 84 -97.49 11.07 -19.20
C GLU A 84 -98.04 12.37 -18.59
N SER A 85 -98.29 12.39 -17.27
CA SER A 85 -98.68 13.60 -16.53
C SER A 85 -97.55 14.63 -16.39
N ILE A 86 -96.30 14.26 -16.64
CA ILE A 86 -95.17 15.19 -16.75
C ILE A 86 -95.16 15.77 -18.17
N ASP A 87 -95.17 17.11 -18.26
CA ASP A 87 -95.12 17.86 -19.51
C ASP A 87 -93.98 17.39 -20.44
N GLU A 88 -94.28 17.22 -21.74
CA GLU A 88 -93.33 16.72 -22.73
C GLU A 88 -91.99 17.47 -22.74
N ARG A 89 -92.06 18.80 -22.52
CA ARG A 89 -90.89 19.67 -22.52
C ARG A 89 -89.91 19.31 -21.40
N ALA A 90 -90.40 18.74 -20.29
CA ALA A 90 -89.58 18.22 -19.19
C ALA A 90 -89.31 16.71 -19.31
N ARG A 91 -90.32 15.94 -19.71
CA ARG A 91 -90.27 14.47 -19.77
C ARG A 91 -89.19 13.94 -20.72
N GLY A 92 -89.03 14.55 -21.89
CA GLY A 92 -88.01 14.18 -22.88
C GLY A 92 -86.58 14.35 -22.35
N PRO A 93 -86.19 15.56 -21.91
CA PRO A 93 -84.89 15.81 -21.29
C PRO A 93 -84.63 14.95 -20.05
N MET A 94 -85.62 14.78 -19.16
CA MET A 94 -85.48 13.91 -17.98
C MET A 94 -85.15 12.46 -18.36
N ALA A 95 -85.86 11.90 -19.35
CA ALA A 95 -85.60 10.55 -19.84
C ALA A 95 -84.20 10.42 -20.46
N ALA A 96 -83.75 11.44 -21.20
CA ALA A 96 -82.42 11.44 -21.80
C ALA A 96 -81.30 11.46 -20.75
N VAL A 97 -81.44 12.27 -19.68
CA VAL A 97 -80.46 12.31 -18.58
C VAL A 97 -80.41 10.99 -17.81
N ALA A 98 -81.56 10.36 -17.54
CA ALA A 98 -81.62 9.08 -16.83
C ALA A 98 -81.02 7.91 -17.64
N GLN A 99 -80.76 8.09 -18.93
CA GLN A 99 -80.13 7.11 -19.82
C GLN A 99 -78.63 7.35 -20.01
N LEU A 100 -78.07 8.42 -19.44
CA LEU A 100 -76.63 8.67 -19.50
C LEU A 100 -75.89 7.59 -18.70
N SER A 101 -74.98 6.89 -19.37
CA SER A 101 -74.13 5.86 -18.78
C SER A 101 -72.75 6.46 -18.54
N ALA A 102 -72.58 7.17 -17.42
CA ALA A 102 -71.34 7.86 -17.08
C ALA A 102 -70.62 7.21 -15.89
N THR A 103 -69.32 7.49 -15.75
CA THR A 103 -68.51 7.08 -14.60
C THR A 103 -68.85 7.85 -13.31
N VAL A 104 -69.57 8.97 -13.45
CA VAL A 104 -70.07 9.80 -12.35
C VAL A 104 -71.60 9.95 -12.51
N PRO A 105 -72.34 10.31 -11.45
CA PRO A 105 -73.78 10.56 -11.55
C PRO A 105 -74.14 11.51 -12.70
N ALA A 106 -75.28 11.26 -13.35
CA ALA A 106 -75.67 11.97 -14.58
C ALA A 106 -75.77 13.50 -14.40
N ALA A 107 -76.18 13.98 -13.23
CA ALA A 107 -76.20 15.41 -12.91
C ALA A 107 -74.79 16.01 -12.83
N GLU A 108 -73.86 15.30 -12.19
CA GLU A 108 -72.45 15.70 -12.10
C GLU A 108 -71.77 15.63 -13.47
N TRP A 109 -72.08 14.62 -14.27
CA TRP A 109 -71.60 14.49 -15.64
C TRP A 109 -71.98 15.70 -16.49
N LEU A 110 -73.25 16.13 -16.41
CA LEU A 110 -73.74 17.30 -17.14
C LEU A 110 -73.05 18.58 -16.72
N ASP A 111 -72.83 18.78 -15.42
CA ASP A 111 -72.12 19.95 -14.93
C ASP A 111 -70.64 19.94 -15.39
N LYS A 112 -69.97 18.80 -15.26
CA LYS A 112 -68.59 18.62 -15.73
C LYS A 112 -68.46 18.78 -17.24
N GLN A 113 -69.43 18.32 -18.03
CA GLN A 113 -69.46 18.53 -19.49
C GLN A 113 -69.55 20.03 -19.82
N ARG A 114 -70.38 20.80 -19.12
CA ARG A 114 -70.44 22.26 -19.28
C ARG A 114 -69.12 22.94 -18.93
N GLN A 115 -68.50 22.53 -17.82
CA GLN A 115 -67.19 23.06 -17.40
C GLN A 115 -66.08 22.69 -18.39
N LEU A 116 -66.10 21.47 -18.92
CA LEU A 116 -65.16 20.99 -19.92
C LEU A 116 -65.28 21.81 -21.21
N ASP A 117 -66.49 22.05 -21.70
CA ASP A 117 -66.73 22.85 -22.90
C ASP A 117 -66.22 24.29 -22.75
N LEU A 118 -66.37 24.89 -21.57
CA LEU A 118 -65.83 26.22 -21.28
C LEU A 118 -64.30 26.22 -21.23
N ARG A 119 -63.68 25.22 -20.60
CA ARG A 119 -62.22 25.13 -20.50
C ARG A 119 -61.56 24.80 -21.83
N LEU A 120 -62.15 23.94 -22.65
CA LEU A 120 -61.64 23.62 -23.98
C LEU A 120 -61.63 24.87 -24.89
N LYS A 121 -62.63 25.76 -24.77
CA LYS A 121 -62.63 27.06 -25.47
C LYS A 121 -61.50 28.00 -25.01
N GLY A 122 -61.03 27.85 -23.77
CA GLY A 122 -59.98 28.68 -23.15
C GLY A 122 -58.58 28.07 -23.18
N ILE A 123 -58.41 26.83 -23.66
CA ILE A 123 -57.16 26.06 -23.49
C ILE A 123 -55.94 26.73 -24.16
N ASP A 124 -56.16 27.44 -25.26
CA ASP A 124 -55.08 28.16 -25.96
C ASP A 124 -54.54 29.34 -25.15
N ASN A 125 -55.40 29.97 -24.33
CA ASN A 125 -54.97 31.00 -23.40
C ASN A 125 -54.16 30.41 -22.24
N ASP A 126 -54.53 29.21 -21.76
CA ASP A 126 -53.79 28.54 -20.69
C ASP A 126 -52.38 28.11 -21.12
N LEU A 127 -52.17 27.86 -22.42
CA LEU A 127 -50.87 27.48 -23.01
C LEU A 127 -50.03 28.67 -23.45
N SER A 128 -50.60 29.87 -23.54
CA SER A 128 -49.88 31.07 -23.95
C SER A 128 -49.07 31.67 -22.80
N LEU A 129 -47.75 31.80 -22.98
CA LEU A 129 -46.88 32.47 -22.00
C LEU A 129 -47.26 33.95 -21.80
N ASP A 130 -47.70 34.61 -22.87
CA ASP A 130 -48.04 36.03 -22.87
C ASP A 130 -49.39 36.32 -22.19
N ALA A 131 -50.26 35.31 -22.04
CA ALA A 131 -51.49 35.42 -21.24
C ALA A 131 -51.20 35.70 -19.74
N TYR A 132 -49.96 35.47 -19.31
CA TYR A 132 -49.46 35.69 -17.95
C TYR A 132 -48.54 36.94 -17.84
N GLY A 133 -48.36 37.71 -18.92
CA GLY A 133 -47.61 38.99 -18.96
C GLY A 133 -46.27 38.95 -19.72
N ALA A 134 -45.81 40.12 -20.21
CA ALA A 134 -44.70 40.22 -21.17
C ALA A 134 -43.32 39.77 -20.63
N VAL A 135 -42.73 38.76 -21.30
CA VAL A 135 -41.43 38.15 -20.98
C VAL A 135 -40.27 38.90 -21.66
N LYS A 136 -39.18 39.17 -20.93
CA LYS A 136 -38.04 39.99 -21.42
C LYS A 136 -36.71 39.25 -21.59
N VAL A 137 -36.61 37.96 -21.23
CA VAL A 137 -35.34 37.20 -21.30
C VAL A 137 -35.55 35.93 -22.14
N PRO A 138 -34.65 35.59 -23.09
CA PRO A 138 -34.79 34.41 -23.95
C PRO A 138 -34.95 33.09 -23.18
N GLY A 139 -34.18 32.90 -22.09
CA GLY A 139 -34.19 31.65 -21.32
C GLY A 139 -35.52 31.30 -20.62
N GLU A 140 -36.40 32.28 -20.37
CA GLU A 140 -37.74 32.02 -19.83
C GLU A 140 -38.66 31.40 -20.90
N ARG A 141 -38.48 31.79 -22.17
CA ARG A 141 -39.26 31.26 -23.29
C ARG A 141 -38.86 29.83 -23.62
N ASP A 142 -37.58 29.51 -23.51
CA ASP A 142 -37.08 28.16 -23.81
C ASP A 142 -37.57 27.15 -22.75
N ALA A 143 -37.50 27.52 -21.46
CA ALA A 143 -38.05 26.69 -20.38
C ALA A 143 -39.58 26.51 -20.47
N TRP A 144 -40.32 27.57 -20.82
CA TRP A 144 -41.77 27.47 -21.03
C TRP A 144 -42.12 26.62 -22.26
N LYS A 145 -41.36 26.76 -23.35
CA LYS A 145 -41.56 25.95 -24.55
C LYS A 145 -41.34 24.47 -24.26
N TRP A 146 -40.26 24.13 -23.54
CA TRP A 146 -40.04 22.77 -23.07
C TRP A 146 -41.22 22.24 -22.25
N PHE A 147 -41.76 23.05 -21.32
CA PHE A 147 -42.92 22.71 -20.51
C PHE A 147 -44.18 22.45 -21.36
N ILE A 148 -44.50 23.31 -22.34
CA ILE A 148 -45.62 23.08 -23.27
C ILE A 148 -45.37 21.80 -24.07
N ASP A 149 -44.14 21.56 -24.53
CA ASP A 149 -43.80 20.38 -25.32
C ASP A 149 -44.05 19.08 -24.56
N GLN A 150 -43.90 19.09 -23.23
CA GLN A 150 -44.32 17.95 -22.40
C GLN A 150 -45.83 17.76 -22.47
N TRP A 151 -46.63 18.82 -22.40
CA TRP A 151 -48.11 18.77 -22.44
C TRP A 151 -48.73 18.63 -23.83
N ARG A 152 -47.94 18.78 -24.90
CA ARG A 152 -48.40 18.75 -26.29
C ARG A 152 -49.20 17.48 -26.64
N PRO A 153 -48.76 16.25 -26.30
CA PRO A 153 -49.52 15.04 -26.63
C PRO A 153 -50.91 15.00 -25.96
N ALA A 154 -51.01 15.48 -24.72
CA ALA A 154 -52.28 15.51 -23.99
C ALA A 154 -53.22 16.61 -24.51
N THR A 155 -52.70 17.80 -24.80
CA THR A 155 -53.50 18.94 -25.29
C THR A 155 -54.05 18.70 -26.69
N GLU A 156 -53.31 18.01 -27.57
CA GLU A 156 -53.82 17.60 -28.88
C GLU A 156 -54.96 16.58 -28.76
N ARG A 157 -54.86 15.61 -27.83
CA ARG A 157 -55.95 14.65 -27.56
C ARG A 157 -57.18 15.34 -26.97
N LEU A 158 -56.98 16.33 -26.07
CA LEU A 158 -58.06 17.15 -25.53
C LEU A 158 -58.85 17.85 -26.63
N ARG A 159 -58.16 18.53 -27.57
CA ARG A 159 -58.80 19.23 -28.70
C ARG A 159 -59.53 18.28 -29.65
N ASN A 160 -59.00 17.09 -29.85
CA ASN A 160 -59.55 16.10 -30.79
C ASN A 160 -60.63 15.20 -30.15
N GLY A 161 -61.05 15.48 -28.92
CA GLY A 161 -62.06 14.67 -28.22
C GLY A 161 -61.62 13.22 -28.02
N CYS A 162 -60.31 12.97 -27.93
CA CYS A 162 -59.73 11.66 -27.59
C CYS A 162 -59.30 11.65 -26.12
N ARG A 163 -59.24 10.47 -25.51
CA ARG A 163 -58.74 10.32 -24.13
C ARG A 163 -57.32 10.89 -24.01
N ALA A 164 -57.18 11.98 -23.26
CA ALA A 164 -55.89 12.56 -22.91
C ALA A 164 -55.30 11.86 -21.68
N GLU A 165 -53.98 11.77 -21.58
CA GLU A 165 -53.31 11.20 -20.41
C GLU A 165 -52.67 12.32 -19.59
N ILE A 166 -52.62 12.11 -18.28
CA ILE A 166 -51.91 13.01 -17.37
C ILE A 166 -50.41 12.73 -17.51
N ILE A 167 -49.65 13.78 -17.77
CA ILE A 167 -48.21 13.67 -17.99
C ILE A 167 -47.50 14.06 -16.69
N GLU A 168 -46.55 13.25 -16.24
CA GLU A 168 -45.67 13.61 -15.13
C GLU A 168 -44.56 14.53 -15.64
N ILE A 169 -44.49 15.74 -15.11
CA ILE A 169 -43.44 16.68 -15.45
C ILE A 169 -42.25 16.43 -14.53
N ASP A 170 -41.07 16.22 -15.14
CA ASP A 170 -39.81 16.25 -14.41
C ASP A 170 -39.49 17.69 -14.00
N TRP A 171 -39.93 18.07 -12.80
CA TRP A 171 -39.69 19.38 -12.23
C TRP A 171 -38.20 19.68 -12.03
N ARG A 172 -37.35 18.66 -11.80
CA ARG A 172 -35.89 18.86 -11.66
C ARG A 172 -35.29 19.27 -12.99
N ARG A 173 -35.73 18.63 -14.08
CA ARG A 173 -35.33 19.00 -15.44
C ARG A 173 -35.80 20.40 -15.81
N LEU A 174 -37.00 20.82 -15.42
CA LEU A 174 -37.44 22.21 -15.57
C LEU A 174 -36.48 23.18 -14.87
N GLU A 175 -35.99 22.87 -13.67
CA GLU A 175 -34.97 23.69 -13.00
C GLU A 175 -33.65 23.73 -13.75
N THR A 176 -33.26 22.62 -14.40
CA THR A 176 -32.08 22.56 -15.26
C THR A 176 -32.24 23.47 -16.47
N GLU A 177 -33.38 23.43 -17.16
CA GLU A 177 -33.68 24.30 -18.32
C GLU A 177 -33.70 25.78 -17.92
N LEU A 178 -34.25 26.11 -16.75
CA LEU A 178 -34.25 27.48 -16.21
C LEU A 178 -32.84 27.99 -15.91
N ARG A 179 -31.99 27.15 -15.30
CA ARG A 179 -30.59 27.51 -15.01
C ARG A 179 -29.77 27.63 -16.30
N ALA A 180 -30.01 26.77 -17.30
CA ALA A 180 -29.38 26.85 -18.61
C ALA A 180 -29.76 28.15 -19.36
N GLY A 181 -30.97 28.65 -19.15
CA GLY A 181 -31.46 29.93 -19.68
C GLY A 181 -30.98 31.19 -18.94
N SER A 182 -29.95 31.10 -18.10
CA SER A 182 -29.42 32.21 -17.29
C SER A 182 -30.41 32.78 -16.25
N VAL A 183 -31.41 32.00 -15.83
CA VAL A 183 -32.30 32.39 -14.72
C VAL A 183 -31.72 31.82 -13.42
N GLU A 184 -31.21 32.70 -12.56
CA GLU A 184 -30.60 32.31 -11.28
C GLU A 184 -31.59 31.54 -10.39
N GLY A 185 -31.12 30.41 -9.85
CA GLY A 185 -31.88 29.57 -8.92
C GLY A 185 -32.29 30.33 -7.66
N GLY A 186 -33.57 30.27 -7.32
CA GLY A 186 -34.13 30.97 -6.14
C GLY A 186 -34.52 32.44 -6.36
N SER A 187 -34.21 33.02 -7.53
CA SER A 187 -34.61 34.40 -7.87
C SER A 187 -36.15 34.55 -7.87
N LYS A 188 -36.64 35.79 -7.70
CA LYS A 188 -38.08 36.08 -7.75
C LYS A 188 -38.69 35.65 -9.10
N ARG A 189 -37.93 35.77 -10.20
CA ARG A 189 -38.34 35.31 -11.54
C ARG A 189 -38.38 33.79 -11.66
N PHE A 190 -37.39 33.10 -11.11
CA PHE A 190 -37.39 31.63 -11.03
C PHE A 190 -38.62 31.10 -10.31
N ARG A 191 -38.92 31.65 -9.13
CA ARG A 191 -40.11 31.29 -8.34
C ARG A 191 -41.42 31.62 -9.05
N GLU A 192 -41.48 32.77 -9.70
CA GLU A 192 -42.68 33.20 -10.44
C GLU A 192 -42.94 32.31 -11.67
N LEU A 193 -41.90 31.93 -12.43
CA LEU A 193 -42.06 31.05 -13.58
C LEU A 193 -42.39 29.61 -13.15
N GLN A 194 -41.76 29.10 -12.10
CA GLN A 194 -42.15 27.81 -11.49
C GLN A 194 -43.61 27.83 -11.03
N LYS A 195 -44.07 28.93 -10.40
CA LYS A 195 -45.46 29.10 -9.99
C LYS A 195 -46.41 29.06 -11.20
N ARG A 196 -46.09 29.79 -12.28
CA ARG A 196 -46.89 29.81 -13.51
C ARG A 196 -46.97 28.43 -14.18
N CYS A 197 -45.85 27.70 -14.28
CA CYS A 197 -45.85 26.34 -14.82
C CYS A 197 -46.72 25.41 -13.95
N ARG A 198 -46.67 25.53 -12.62
CA ARG A 198 -47.53 24.76 -11.71
C ARG A 198 -49.01 25.13 -11.84
N GLU A 199 -49.33 26.42 -11.99
CA GLU A 199 -50.71 26.87 -12.22
C GLU A 199 -51.27 26.35 -13.55
N ALA A 200 -50.48 26.42 -14.63
CA ALA A 200 -50.86 25.87 -15.93
C ALA A 200 -51.00 24.34 -15.89
N ASP A 201 -50.06 23.64 -15.24
CA ASP A 201 -50.10 22.19 -15.03
C ASP A 201 -51.37 21.77 -14.26
N ASN A 202 -51.71 22.47 -13.17
CA ASN A 202 -52.93 22.23 -12.41
C ASN A 202 -54.20 22.44 -13.26
N ARG A 203 -54.25 23.50 -14.08
CA ARG A 203 -55.40 23.77 -14.96
C ARG A 203 -55.55 22.69 -16.03
N LEU A 204 -54.45 22.28 -16.66
CA LEU A 204 -54.44 21.23 -17.68
C LEU A 204 -54.83 19.87 -17.09
N ARG A 205 -54.26 19.48 -15.94
CA ARG A 205 -54.68 18.28 -15.19
C ARG A 205 -56.16 18.31 -14.86
N ALA A 206 -56.67 19.43 -14.34
CA ALA A 206 -58.10 19.57 -14.03
C ALA A 206 -58.97 19.43 -15.30
N THR A 207 -58.53 19.95 -16.45
CA THR A 207 -59.23 19.74 -17.73
C THR A 207 -59.19 18.28 -18.18
N VAL A 208 -58.06 17.58 -18.00
CA VAL A 208 -57.96 16.12 -18.28
C VAL A 208 -58.87 15.32 -17.34
N HIS A 209 -58.91 15.64 -16.04
CA HIS A 209 -59.81 15.00 -15.08
C HIS A 209 -61.28 15.22 -15.42
N LEU A 210 -61.67 16.45 -15.83
CA LEU A 210 -63.00 16.71 -16.36
C LEU A 210 -63.29 15.88 -17.62
N GLN A 211 -62.32 15.80 -18.54
CA GLN A 211 -62.45 14.96 -19.74
C GLN A 211 -62.62 13.47 -19.39
N HIS A 212 -61.94 12.97 -18.36
CA HIS A 212 -62.07 11.60 -17.85
C HIS A 212 -63.42 11.33 -17.20
N ALA A 213 -63.95 12.27 -16.42
CA ALA A 213 -65.25 12.11 -15.79
C ALA A 213 -66.41 12.16 -16.81
N VAL A 214 -66.20 12.85 -17.93
CA VAL A 214 -67.23 13.12 -18.94
C VAL A 214 -67.13 12.19 -20.14
N GLU A 215 -65.95 11.63 -20.40
CA GLU A 215 -65.69 10.68 -21.48
C GLU A 215 -66.24 11.09 -22.87
N PRO A 216 -65.98 12.32 -23.36
CA PRO A 216 -66.55 12.82 -24.61
C PRO A 216 -66.20 11.96 -25.84
N TRP A 217 -65.16 11.14 -25.76
CA TRP A 217 -64.76 10.17 -26.81
C TRP A 217 -65.73 8.99 -26.95
N THR A 218 -66.68 8.79 -26.04
CA THR A 218 -67.68 7.70 -26.08
C THR A 218 -68.88 8.01 -26.99
N GLY A 219 -68.95 9.22 -27.54
CA GLY A 219 -70.03 9.65 -28.43
C GLY A 219 -71.34 10.01 -27.72
N GLN A 220 -71.36 10.02 -26.39
CA GLN A 220 -72.47 10.55 -25.60
C GLN A 220 -72.68 12.04 -25.86
N ARG A 221 -73.94 12.48 -25.95
CA ARG A 221 -74.30 13.88 -26.19
C ARG A 221 -75.09 14.42 -25.00
N SER A 222 -74.78 15.66 -24.62
CA SER A 222 -75.61 16.40 -23.67
C SER A 222 -77.03 16.56 -24.23
N PRO A 223 -78.08 16.27 -23.44
CA PRO A 223 -79.45 16.55 -23.82
C PRO A 223 -79.72 18.06 -23.91
N ASP A 224 -80.77 18.42 -24.64
CA ASP A 224 -81.21 19.80 -24.80
C ASP A 224 -81.73 20.37 -23.48
N LEU A 225 -81.30 21.59 -23.15
CA LEU A 225 -81.68 22.29 -21.93
C LEU A 225 -83.00 23.03 -22.11
N ILE A 226 -83.79 23.06 -21.04
CA ILE A 226 -85.07 23.77 -21.01
C ILE A 226 -84.83 25.18 -20.47
N GLY A 227 -85.41 26.18 -21.15
CA GLY A 227 -85.29 27.59 -20.77
C GLY A 227 -86.23 28.06 -19.65
N GLU A 228 -87.27 27.29 -19.33
CA GLU A 228 -88.22 27.57 -18.24
C GLU A 228 -88.97 26.29 -17.83
N VAL A 229 -89.20 26.08 -16.53
CA VAL A 229 -89.98 24.94 -16.01
C VAL A 229 -91.46 25.10 -16.40
N PRO A 230 -92.10 24.11 -17.06
CA PRO A 230 -93.53 24.16 -17.36
C PRO A 230 -94.41 24.36 -16.11
N SER A 231 -95.41 25.24 -16.19
CA SER A 231 -96.29 25.59 -15.05
C SER A 231 -97.02 24.39 -14.45
N SER A 232 -97.33 23.37 -15.26
CA SER A 232 -97.94 22.10 -14.83
C SER A 232 -97.04 21.32 -13.89
N VAL A 233 -95.74 21.22 -14.22
CA VAL A 233 -94.73 20.54 -13.40
C VAL A 233 -94.44 21.35 -12.14
N ARG A 234 -94.36 22.69 -12.26
CA ARG A 234 -94.19 23.60 -11.11
C ARG A 234 -95.34 23.49 -10.11
N TYR A 235 -96.58 23.37 -10.57
CA TYR A 235 -97.73 23.18 -9.70
C TYR A 235 -97.72 21.82 -8.99
N ALA A 236 -97.28 20.77 -9.69
CA ALA A 236 -97.31 19.40 -9.17
C ALA A 236 -96.18 19.09 -8.17
N VAL A 237 -94.99 19.64 -8.39
CA VAL A 237 -93.81 19.41 -7.54
C VAL A 237 -93.70 20.47 -6.44
N GLY A 238 -94.15 21.70 -6.72
CA GLY A 238 -94.06 22.82 -5.79
C GLY A 238 -92.71 23.54 -5.84
N HIS A 239 -92.31 24.14 -4.72
CA HIS A 239 -91.18 25.06 -4.66
C HIS A 239 -89.79 24.40 -4.85
N LEU A 240 -89.68 23.07 -4.65
CA LEU A 240 -88.43 22.34 -4.88
C LEU A 240 -88.16 22.06 -6.38
N VAL A 241 -89.10 22.35 -7.28
CA VAL A 241 -89.03 21.96 -8.69
C VAL A 241 -87.77 22.46 -9.41
N GLU A 242 -87.30 23.67 -9.09
CA GLU A 242 -86.12 24.26 -9.71
C GLU A 242 -84.81 23.65 -9.20
N ALA A 243 -84.79 23.16 -7.95
CA ALA A 243 -83.66 22.40 -7.41
C ALA A 243 -83.65 20.98 -8.00
N LEU A 244 -84.79 20.29 -7.94
CA LEU A 244 -84.91 18.91 -8.43
C LEU A 244 -84.62 18.79 -9.93
N LEU A 245 -85.05 19.75 -10.76
CA LEU A 245 -84.83 19.74 -12.21
C LEU A 245 -83.59 20.52 -12.66
N ARG A 246 -82.73 20.99 -11.75
CA ARG A 246 -81.51 21.74 -12.09
C ARG A 246 -80.66 21.08 -13.21
N PRO A 247 -80.49 19.75 -13.28
CA PRO A 247 -79.68 19.13 -14.34
C PRO A 247 -80.14 19.44 -15.77
N ILE A 248 -81.44 19.65 -15.99
CA ILE A 248 -82.02 19.87 -17.33
C ILE A 248 -82.34 21.35 -17.62
N LEU A 249 -82.06 22.26 -16.69
CA LEU A 249 -82.33 23.70 -16.85
C LEU A 249 -81.13 24.44 -17.47
N SER A 250 -81.44 25.46 -18.28
CA SER A 250 -80.46 26.42 -18.77
C SER A 250 -79.95 27.32 -17.64
N ALA A 251 -78.75 27.89 -17.80
CA ALA A 251 -78.13 28.76 -16.78
C ALA A 251 -78.98 30.00 -16.41
N SER A 252 -79.88 30.46 -17.30
CA SER A 252 -80.81 31.57 -17.01
C SER A 252 -82.08 31.14 -16.25
N ALA A 253 -82.36 29.84 -16.20
CA ALA A 253 -83.59 29.25 -15.66
C ALA A 253 -83.39 28.54 -14.32
N ALA A 254 -82.14 28.33 -13.91
CA ALA A 254 -81.80 27.72 -12.63
C ALA A 254 -82.01 28.70 -11.47
N ALA A 255 -82.71 28.26 -10.42
CA ALA A 255 -82.81 29.03 -9.18
C ALA A 255 -81.43 29.21 -8.53
N PRO A 256 -81.18 30.32 -7.81
CA PRO A 256 -80.00 30.44 -6.96
C PRO A 256 -79.94 29.29 -5.96
N GLU A 257 -78.73 28.85 -5.61
CA GLU A 257 -78.51 27.82 -4.60
C GLU A 257 -79.31 28.09 -3.32
N VAL A 258 -79.85 27.04 -2.72
CA VAL A 258 -80.56 27.13 -1.44
C VAL A 258 -79.64 27.79 -0.41
N ASN A 259 -80.12 28.86 0.23
CA ASN A 259 -79.35 29.58 1.23
C ASN A 259 -79.09 28.67 2.45
N GLY A 260 -77.90 28.07 2.52
CA GLY A 260 -77.50 27.17 3.60
C GLY A 260 -77.59 27.77 5.01
N ALA A 261 -77.63 29.11 5.15
CA ALA A 261 -77.89 29.75 6.45
C ALA A 261 -79.34 29.55 6.92
N ASN A 262 -80.32 29.58 6.01
CA ASN A 262 -81.72 29.35 6.34
C ASN A 262 -81.96 27.88 6.72
N LEU A 263 -81.28 26.96 6.04
CA LEU A 263 -81.35 25.54 6.39
C LEU A 263 -80.76 25.26 7.77
N ALA A 264 -79.60 25.84 8.10
CA ALA A 264 -78.98 25.71 9.41
C ALA A 264 -79.90 26.23 10.54
N VAL A 265 -80.57 27.38 10.33
CA VAL A 265 -81.55 27.93 11.29
C VAL A 265 -82.75 26.99 11.45
N GLY A 266 -83.25 26.43 10.35
CA GLY A 266 -84.32 25.43 10.37
C GLY A 266 -83.92 24.18 11.14
N LEU A 267 -82.74 23.64 10.86
CA LEU A 267 -82.18 22.46 11.53
C LEU A 267 -81.91 22.68 13.02
N GLU A 268 -81.42 23.85 13.41
CA GLU A 268 -81.22 24.22 14.81
C GLU A 268 -82.55 24.28 15.57
N ALA A 269 -83.59 24.89 14.97
CA ALA A 269 -84.93 24.89 15.55
C ALA A 269 -85.51 23.48 15.69
N HIS A 270 -85.14 22.58 14.78
CA HIS A 270 -85.51 21.18 14.84
C HIS A 270 -84.73 20.45 15.96
N ALA A 271 -83.40 20.57 16.00
CA ALA A 271 -82.54 19.88 16.96
C ALA A 271 -82.87 20.19 18.44
N ARG A 272 -83.23 21.44 18.77
CA ARG A 272 -83.59 21.84 20.15
C ARG A 272 -84.80 21.12 20.75
N GLY A 273 -85.68 20.56 19.91
CA GLY A 273 -86.91 19.89 20.33
C GLY A 273 -86.88 18.36 20.25
N GLY A 274 -85.73 17.76 19.94
CA GLY A 274 -85.56 16.30 19.76
C GLY A 274 -85.11 15.56 21.03
N ASP A 275 -85.34 14.25 21.05
CA ASP A 275 -84.71 13.32 22.00
C ASP A 275 -83.27 12.97 21.55
N ALA A 276 -82.48 12.34 22.43
CA ALA A 276 -81.07 12.05 22.16
C ALA A 276 -80.85 11.21 20.88
N ARG A 277 -81.69 10.19 20.66
CA ARG A 277 -81.63 9.35 19.44
C ARG A 277 -82.00 10.15 18.18
N GLY A 278 -83.01 11.01 18.27
CA GLY A 278 -83.39 11.90 17.17
C GLY A 278 -82.32 12.94 16.84
N ARG A 279 -81.60 13.47 17.84
CA ARG A 279 -80.46 14.37 17.64
C ARG A 279 -79.28 13.65 17.00
N TYR A 280 -78.89 12.48 17.51
CA TYR A 280 -77.79 11.70 16.93
C TYR A 280 -78.05 11.30 15.48
N ARG A 281 -79.28 10.91 15.14
CA ARG A 281 -79.67 10.61 13.76
C ARG A 281 -79.60 11.84 12.84
N LEU A 282 -80.08 13.00 13.32
CA LEU A 282 -79.96 14.24 12.56
C LEU A 282 -78.49 14.64 12.38
N ALA A 283 -77.69 14.51 13.44
CA ALA A 283 -76.25 14.74 13.42
C ALA A 283 -75.55 13.87 12.37
N ARG A 284 -75.89 12.58 12.27
CA ARG A 284 -75.42 11.66 11.22
C ARG A 284 -75.74 12.15 9.81
N VAL A 285 -77.01 12.46 9.55
CA VAL A 285 -77.49 12.91 8.23
C VAL A 285 -76.86 14.24 7.80
N VAL A 286 -76.58 15.17 8.73
CA VAL A 286 -76.07 16.51 8.40
C VAL A 286 -74.59 16.72 8.69
N SER A 287 -73.90 15.71 9.23
CA SER A 287 -72.50 15.80 9.65
C SER A 287 -71.61 16.31 8.51
N ASP A 288 -71.67 15.63 7.38
CA ASP A 288 -70.78 15.89 6.24
C ASP A 288 -71.12 17.22 5.58
N TRP A 289 -72.41 17.55 5.52
CA TRP A 289 -72.88 18.84 5.02
C TRP A 289 -72.38 20.02 5.86
N CYS A 290 -72.42 19.93 7.19
CA CYS A 290 -71.89 20.97 8.07
C CYS A 290 -70.37 21.15 7.91
N GLU A 291 -69.64 20.05 7.70
CA GLU A 291 -68.19 20.08 7.46
C GLU A 291 -67.85 20.77 6.14
N GLU A 292 -68.49 20.37 5.05
CA GLU A 292 -68.26 20.95 3.73
C GLU A 292 -68.68 22.42 3.63
N THR A 293 -69.76 22.81 4.30
CA THR A 293 -70.31 24.17 4.18
C THR A 293 -69.82 25.13 5.26
N GLY A 294 -69.14 24.62 6.30
CA GLY A 294 -68.74 25.39 7.49
C GLY A 294 -69.94 25.97 8.25
N LYS A 295 -71.14 25.43 8.05
CA LYS A 295 -72.36 25.85 8.74
C LYS A 295 -72.48 25.10 10.05
N ASP A 296 -72.77 25.84 11.10
CA ASP A 296 -72.82 25.29 12.44
C ASP A 296 -74.26 25.12 12.92
N ILE A 297 -74.52 24.00 13.60
CA ILE A 297 -75.78 23.69 14.27
C ILE A 297 -75.41 23.38 15.72
N PRO A 298 -75.35 24.39 16.61
CA PRO A 298 -74.85 24.26 17.98
C PRO A 298 -75.49 23.09 18.76
N SER A 299 -76.78 22.82 18.53
CA SER A 299 -77.51 21.76 19.22
C SER A 299 -77.15 20.33 18.78
N LEU A 300 -76.32 20.15 17.75
CA LEU A 300 -75.87 18.85 17.23
C LEU A 300 -74.34 18.67 17.26
N GLN A 301 -73.58 19.71 17.64
CA GLN A 301 -72.11 19.70 17.56
C GLN A 301 -71.47 18.56 18.34
N GLU A 302 -71.96 18.30 19.55
CA GLU A 302 -71.41 17.27 20.43
C GLU A 302 -71.61 15.88 19.82
N GLU A 303 -72.84 15.57 19.40
CA GLU A 303 -73.17 14.31 18.73
C GLU A 303 -72.39 14.11 17.42
N MET A 304 -72.20 15.17 16.62
CA MET A 304 -71.40 15.12 15.38
C MET A 304 -69.92 14.84 15.65
N GLN A 305 -69.31 15.51 16.64
CA GLN A 305 -67.91 15.29 16.99
C GLN A 305 -67.66 13.87 17.48
N ARG A 306 -68.55 13.37 18.34
CA ARG A 306 -68.47 12.01 18.88
C ARG A 306 -68.68 10.95 17.79
N HIS A 307 -69.64 11.16 16.89
CA HIS A 307 -69.84 10.28 15.73
C HIS A 307 -68.58 10.18 14.86
N ARG A 308 -67.97 11.33 14.50
CA ARG A 308 -66.74 11.35 13.69
C ARG A 308 -65.58 10.67 14.38
N ALA A 309 -65.40 10.91 15.68
CA ALA A 309 -64.35 10.27 16.47
C ALA A 309 -64.53 8.73 16.51
N LEU A 310 -65.78 8.28 16.59
CA LEU A 310 -66.12 6.86 16.58
C LEU A 310 -65.86 6.23 15.20
N THR A 311 -66.34 6.84 14.12
CA THR A 311 -66.18 6.33 12.74
C THR A 311 -64.70 6.27 12.35
N ALA A 312 -63.94 7.33 12.61
CA ALA A 312 -62.51 7.37 12.33
C ALA A 312 -61.72 6.29 13.10
N ALA A 313 -62.12 6.04 14.35
CA ALA A 313 -61.50 4.99 15.17
C ALA A 313 -61.81 3.58 14.65
N LEU A 314 -63.02 3.34 14.14
CA LEU A 314 -63.41 2.07 13.55
C LEU A 314 -62.69 1.81 12.23
N GLU A 315 -62.53 2.82 11.37
CA GLU A 315 -61.76 2.68 10.14
C GLU A 315 -60.30 2.33 10.41
N LEU A 316 -59.67 3.05 11.35
CA LEU A 316 -58.29 2.78 11.76
C LEU A 316 -58.12 1.35 12.31
N LEU A 317 -59.05 0.90 13.14
CA LEU A 317 -58.98 -0.45 13.71
C LEU A 317 -59.31 -1.53 12.68
N GLY A 318 -60.27 -1.30 11.79
CA GLY A 318 -60.67 -2.28 10.76
C GLY A 318 -59.57 -2.60 9.75
N THR A 319 -58.52 -1.78 9.66
CA THR A 319 -57.33 -2.09 8.85
C THR A 319 -56.32 -3.01 9.55
N LYS A 320 -56.49 -3.26 10.85
CA LYS A 320 -55.55 -4.07 11.64
C LYS A 320 -55.90 -5.55 11.58
N PRO A 321 -54.95 -6.44 11.26
CA PRO A 321 -55.19 -7.88 11.14
C PRO A 321 -55.59 -8.56 12.45
N GLU A 322 -55.34 -7.93 13.59
CA GLU A 322 -55.68 -8.42 14.93
C GLU A 322 -57.15 -8.20 15.32
N VAL A 323 -57.91 -7.44 14.51
CA VAL A 323 -59.32 -7.14 14.76
C VAL A 323 -60.21 -8.24 14.21
N THR A 324 -61.16 -8.70 15.02
CA THR A 324 -62.16 -9.69 14.61
C THR A 324 -63.39 -8.98 14.02
N ASP A 325 -63.99 -9.57 12.99
CA ASP A 325 -65.22 -9.07 12.36
C ASP A 325 -66.35 -8.90 13.41
N ASP A 326 -66.46 -9.84 14.36
CA ASP A 326 -67.43 -9.82 15.46
C ASP A 326 -67.33 -8.53 16.32
N GLY A 327 -66.11 -8.06 16.61
CA GLY A 327 -65.89 -6.86 17.42
C GLY A 327 -66.21 -5.56 16.68
N ILE A 328 -66.04 -5.54 15.35
CA ILE A 328 -66.46 -4.41 14.51
C ILE A 328 -67.98 -4.39 14.38
N ASP A 329 -68.59 -5.56 14.19
CA ASP A 329 -70.03 -5.71 14.02
C ASP A 329 -70.82 -5.30 15.26
N GLU A 330 -70.28 -5.54 16.47
CA GLU A 330 -70.86 -5.07 17.74
C GLU A 330 -70.96 -3.53 17.77
N VAL A 331 -69.92 -2.81 17.34
CA VAL A 331 -69.94 -1.33 17.30
C VAL A 331 -70.86 -0.82 16.20
N ARG A 332 -70.85 -1.44 15.01
CA ARG A 332 -71.72 -1.07 13.87
C ARG A 332 -73.20 -1.23 14.21
N LEU A 333 -73.56 -2.29 14.93
CA LEU A 333 -74.94 -2.54 15.34
C LEU A 333 -75.46 -1.41 16.25
N ALA A 334 -74.67 -0.96 17.22
CA ALA A 334 -75.04 0.16 18.10
C ALA A 334 -75.23 1.48 17.34
N VAL A 335 -74.40 1.75 16.31
CA VAL A 335 -74.56 2.92 15.43
C VAL A 335 -75.87 2.86 14.64
N LEU A 336 -76.25 1.69 14.12
CA LEU A 336 -77.51 1.49 13.38
C LEU A 336 -78.76 1.71 14.26
N GLU A 337 -78.66 1.42 15.56
CA GLU A 337 -79.73 1.63 16.54
C GLU A 337 -79.83 3.08 17.05
N ASP A 338 -78.97 3.97 16.54
CA ASP A 338 -78.77 5.35 16.99
C ASP A 338 -78.36 5.47 18.48
N ASP A 339 -77.61 4.49 18.99
CA ASP A 339 -77.15 4.44 20.38
C ASP A 339 -75.64 4.73 20.48
N LEU A 340 -75.32 6.02 20.63
CA LEU A 340 -73.94 6.51 20.63
C LEU A 340 -73.12 6.03 21.84
N GLU A 341 -73.73 5.93 23.02
CA GLU A 341 -73.03 5.49 24.24
C GLU A 341 -72.63 4.01 24.14
N ALA A 342 -73.55 3.15 23.68
CA ALA A 342 -73.26 1.72 23.48
C ALA A 342 -72.13 1.49 22.44
N ALA A 343 -72.09 2.32 21.39
CA ALA A 343 -71.06 2.22 20.35
C ALA A 343 -69.65 2.60 20.89
N GLU A 344 -69.55 3.64 21.71
CA GLU A 344 -68.27 4.07 22.31
C GLU A 344 -67.70 3.03 23.28
N GLU A 345 -68.55 2.35 24.07
CA GLU A 345 -68.12 1.28 24.99
C GLU A 345 -67.58 0.05 24.26
N ALA A 346 -68.25 -0.38 23.19
CA ALA A 346 -67.80 -1.51 22.39
C ALA A 346 -66.44 -1.22 21.71
N LEU A 347 -66.23 0.00 21.23
CA LEU A 347 -64.96 0.45 20.65
C LEU A 347 -63.80 0.41 21.65
N ALA A 348 -64.05 0.78 22.91
CA ALA A 348 -63.02 0.75 23.96
C ALA A 348 -62.53 -0.69 24.24
N ARG A 349 -63.46 -1.66 24.30
CA ARG A 349 -63.12 -3.08 24.47
C ARG A 349 -62.27 -3.61 23.31
N LEU A 350 -62.63 -3.23 22.08
CA LEU A 350 -61.89 -3.65 20.88
C LEU A 350 -60.45 -3.14 20.88
N ARG A 351 -60.22 -1.87 21.25
CA ARG A 351 -58.88 -1.28 21.34
C ARG A 351 -57.96 -2.02 22.30
N GLU A 352 -58.47 -2.42 23.46
CA GLU A 352 -57.68 -3.13 24.47
C GLU A 352 -57.22 -4.51 23.97
N GLN A 353 -58.08 -5.23 23.25
CA GLN A 353 -57.74 -6.53 22.68
C GLN A 353 -56.64 -6.42 21.62
N VAL A 354 -56.74 -5.44 20.72
CA VAL A 354 -55.75 -5.19 19.67
C VAL A 354 -54.39 -4.84 20.24
N GLU A 355 -54.31 -3.93 21.21
CA GLU A 355 -53.04 -3.57 21.85
C GLU A 355 -52.34 -4.77 22.50
N ARG A 356 -53.12 -5.71 23.04
CA ARG A 356 -52.58 -6.93 23.65
C ARG A 356 -52.00 -7.88 22.60
N ALA A 357 -52.70 -8.03 21.48
CA ALA A 357 -52.26 -8.86 20.36
C ALA A 357 -51.02 -8.29 19.66
N GLU A 358 -50.97 -6.98 19.41
CA GLU A 358 -49.82 -6.31 18.78
C GLU A 358 -48.54 -6.46 19.62
N ARG A 359 -48.63 -6.27 20.95
CA ARG A 359 -47.48 -6.44 21.85
C ARG A 359 -46.97 -7.89 21.87
N ALA A 360 -47.88 -8.86 21.84
CA ALA A 360 -47.49 -10.27 21.75
C ALA A 360 -46.83 -10.60 20.40
N GLY A 361 -47.32 -10.03 19.30
CA GLY A 361 -46.71 -10.14 17.97
C GLY A 361 -45.31 -9.53 17.91
N GLN A 362 -45.11 -8.34 18.50
CA GLN A 362 -43.81 -7.69 18.57
C GLN A 362 -42.78 -8.50 19.36
N ALA A 363 -43.16 -9.04 20.53
CA ALA A 363 -42.28 -9.89 21.32
C ALA A 363 -41.84 -11.15 20.54
N ARG A 364 -42.78 -11.80 19.84
CA ARG A 364 -42.48 -12.96 18.97
C ARG A 364 -41.52 -12.61 17.83
N ALA A 365 -41.74 -11.47 17.17
CA ALA A 365 -40.86 -11.02 16.09
C ALA A 365 -39.44 -10.69 16.60
N GLN A 366 -39.33 -10.06 17.77
CA GLN A 366 -38.03 -9.79 18.42
C GLN A 366 -37.31 -11.07 18.83
N PHE A 367 -38.04 -12.07 19.32
CA PHE A 367 -37.51 -13.39 19.65
C PHE A 367 -36.96 -14.12 18.42
N GLU A 368 -37.73 -14.19 17.32
CA GLU A 368 -37.26 -14.78 16.06
C GLU A 368 -36.06 -14.01 15.47
N GLY A 369 -36.04 -12.67 15.62
CA GLY A 369 -34.89 -11.86 15.27
C GLY A 369 -33.63 -12.19 16.08
N LEU A 370 -33.77 -12.40 17.39
CA LEU A 370 -32.69 -12.81 18.28
C LEU A 370 -32.20 -14.22 17.93
N ARG A 371 -33.12 -15.18 17.76
CA ARG A 371 -32.82 -16.57 17.39
C ARG A 371 -32.10 -16.67 16.06
N ARG A 372 -32.55 -15.92 15.05
CA ARG A 372 -31.89 -15.84 13.74
C ARG A 372 -30.46 -15.29 13.85
N LYS A 373 -30.27 -14.19 14.60
CA LYS A 373 -28.94 -13.62 14.84
C LYS A 373 -28.00 -14.61 15.54
N LEU A 374 -28.48 -15.37 16.53
CA LEU A 374 -27.68 -16.39 17.20
C LEU A 374 -27.31 -17.53 16.23
N ASN A 375 -28.27 -18.05 15.46
CA ASN A 375 -28.04 -19.11 14.47
C ASN A 375 -27.08 -18.67 13.35
N GLU A 376 -27.11 -17.40 12.96
CA GLU A 376 -26.17 -16.81 12.00
C GLU A 376 -24.83 -16.44 12.64
N SER A 377 -24.63 -16.66 13.94
CA SER A 377 -23.38 -16.34 14.63
C SER A 377 -22.52 -17.58 14.88
N VAL A 378 -21.26 -17.36 15.25
CA VAL A 378 -20.32 -18.42 15.66
C VAL A 378 -20.74 -19.07 16.99
N LEU A 379 -21.60 -18.40 17.78
CA LEU A 379 -22.15 -18.89 19.04
C LEU A 379 -23.41 -19.76 18.85
N SER A 380 -23.73 -20.15 17.62
CA SER A 380 -24.90 -21.00 17.32
C SER A 380 -24.89 -22.34 18.06
N ASP A 381 -23.72 -22.83 18.46
CA ASP A 381 -23.54 -24.07 19.22
C ASP A 381 -23.30 -23.89 20.73
N ASP A 382 -23.38 -22.67 21.26
CA ASP A 382 -23.21 -22.40 22.68
C ASP A 382 -24.42 -22.88 23.50
N ASP A 383 -24.21 -23.89 24.35
CA ASP A 383 -25.25 -24.53 25.16
C ASP A 383 -25.94 -23.54 26.13
N ALA A 384 -25.22 -22.54 26.64
CA ALA A 384 -25.80 -21.55 27.56
C ALA A 384 -26.79 -20.61 26.85
N TRP A 385 -26.52 -20.28 25.58
CA TRP A 385 -27.43 -19.47 24.76
C TRP A 385 -28.62 -20.27 24.25
N LYS A 386 -28.43 -21.56 23.95
CA LYS A 386 -29.53 -22.47 23.60
C LYS A 386 -30.53 -22.61 24.75
N GLU A 387 -30.04 -22.89 25.96
CA GLU A 387 -30.87 -23.03 27.16
C GLU A 387 -31.64 -21.73 27.48
N ARG A 388 -30.98 -20.58 27.35
CA ARG A 388 -31.61 -19.27 27.56
C ARG A 388 -32.71 -18.94 26.54
N LEU A 389 -32.56 -19.34 25.28
CA LEU A 389 -33.61 -19.16 24.27
C LEU A 389 -34.80 -20.10 24.49
N ASP A 390 -34.55 -21.32 24.96
CA ASP A 390 -35.61 -22.28 25.25
C ASP A 390 -36.47 -21.84 26.46
N ASP A 391 -35.86 -21.23 27.49
CA ASP A 391 -36.61 -20.65 28.63
C ASP A 391 -37.51 -19.48 28.20
N ILE A 392 -36.98 -18.54 27.40
CA ILE A 392 -37.76 -17.43 26.86
C ILE A 392 -38.91 -17.96 25.98
N ARG A 393 -38.66 -19.01 25.20
CA ARG A 393 -39.68 -19.65 24.35
C ARG A 393 -40.80 -20.27 25.16
N ALA A 394 -40.49 -20.99 26.25
CA ALA A 394 -41.49 -21.61 27.11
C ALA A 394 -42.46 -20.59 27.73
N ARG A 395 -41.98 -19.37 28.00
CA ARG A 395 -42.77 -18.30 28.63
C ARG A 395 -43.59 -17.46 27.63
N MET A 396 -43.38 -17.60 26.32
CA MET A 396 -44.11 -16.84 25.28
C MET A 396 -45.61 -17.18 25.18
N GLU A 397 -46.04 -18.32 25.70
CA GLU A 397 -47.44 -18.76 25.62
C GLU A 397 -48.30 -18.30 26.81
N THR A 398 -47.67 -18.02 27.96
CA THR A 398 -48.39 -17.80 29.23
C THR A 398 -47.98 -16.54 29.99
N GLY A 399 -46.92 -15.83 29.57
CA GLY A 399 -46.39 -14.65 30.24
C GLY A 399 -47.01 -13.31 29.81
N ASP A 400 -46.75 -12.24 30.57
CA ASP A 400 -47.12 -10.88 30.18
C ASP A 400 -46.23 -10.43 28.99
N PRO A 401 -46.83 -10.04 27.85
CA PRO A 401 -46.09 -9.55 26.68
C PRO A 401 -45.10 -8.41 26.99
N ARG A 402 -45.35 -7.59 28.00
CA ARG A 402 -44.45 -6.48 28.38
C ARG A 402 -43.16 -6.98 29.03
N GLU A 403 -43.24 -7.95 29.93
CA GLU A 403 -42.08 -8.52 30.62
C GLU A 403 -41.21 -9.31 29.64
N LEU A 404 -41.84 -10.09 28.76
CA LEU A 404 -41.18 -10.85 27.69
C LEU A 404 -40.40 -9.94 26.73
N ALA A 405 -40.97 -8.82 26.29
CA ALA A 405 -40.29 -7.89 25.39
C ALA A 405 -39.04 -7.24 26.05
N ALA A 406 -39.13 -6.90 27.34
CA ALA A 406 -37.99 -6.36 28.08
C ALA A 406 -36.86 -7.40 28.21
N GLU A 407 -37.21 -8.64 28.54
CA GLU A 407 -36.26 -9.75 28.68
C GLU A 407 -35.56 -10.08 27.35
N ILE A 408 -36.31 -10.17 26.24
CA ILE A 408 -35.74 -10.34 24.89
C ILE A 408 -34.78 -9.19 24.53
N GLY A 409 -35.15 -7.95 24.88
CA GLY A 409 -34.29 -6.79 24.67
C GLY A 409 -32.98 -6.80 25.49
N THR A 410 -32.98 -7.41 26.67
CA THR A 410 -31.75 -7.64 27.45
C THR A 410 -30.88 -8.75 26.85
N ALA A 411 -31.50 -9.83 26.38
CA ALA A 411 -30.81 -10.92 25.72
C ALA A 411 -30.16 -10.47 24.40
N GLN A 412 -30.84 -9.64 23.60
CA GLN A 412 -30.28 -9.05 22.37
C GLN A 412 -29.03 -8.20 22.61
N ARG A 413 -29.01 -7.37 23.66
CA ARG A 413 -27.83 -6.55 23.99
C ARG A 413 -26.66 -7.40 24.45
N SER A 414 -26.91 -8.34 25.37
CA SER A 414 -25.85 -9.23 25.87
C SER A 414 -25.27 -10.15 24.79
N LEU A 415 -26.06 -10.57 23.79
CA LEU A 415 -25.53 -11.31 22.63
C LEU A 415 -24.64 -10.43 21.75
N GLY A 416 -25.02 -9.17 21.53
CA GLY A 416 -24.18 -8.22 20.79
C GLY A 416 -22.83 -7.99 21.46
N GLU A 417 -22.84 -7.67 22.76
CA GLU A 417 -21.61 -7.46 23.55
C GLU A 417 -20.69 -8.69 23.56
N ALA A 418 -21.25 -9.90 23.63
CA ALA A 418 -20.46 -11.13 23.59
C ALA A 418 -19.80 -11.39 22.22
N LEU A 419 -20.51 -11.10 21.12
CA LEU A 419 -19.98 -11.24 19.77
C LEU A 419 -18.88 -10.21 19.49
N ASP A 420 -19.10 -8.95 19.87
CA ASP A 420 -18.13 -7.87 19.66
C ASP A 420 -16.82 -8.16 20.41
N LYS A 421 -16.91 -8.52 21.70
CA LYS A 421 -15.75 -8.87 22.53
C LYS A 421 -14.97 -10.07 21.99
N MET A 422 -15.67 -11.06 21.40
CA MET A 422 -15.02 -12.22 20.81
C MET A 422 -14.28 -11.85 19.51
N VAL A 423 -14.87 -11.01 18.66
CA VAL A 423 -14.23 -10.52 17.43
C VAL A 423 -12.99 -9.69 17.77
N GLU A 424 -13.09 -8.79 18.74
CA GLU A 424 -11.94 -8.00 19.23
C GLU A 424 -10.79 -8.92 19.69
N ASN A 425 -11.07 -9.91 20.55
CA ASN A 425 -10.07 -10.88 21.00
C ASN A 425 -9.45 -11.68 19.84
N GLN A 426 -10.24 -12.05 18.82
CA GLN A 426 -9.73 -12.76 17.64
C GLN A 426 -8.83 -11.86 16.79
N GLN A 427 -9.20 -10.60 16.59
CA GLN A 427 -8.38 -9.63 15.86
C GLN A 427 -7.07 -9.34 16.59
N GLU A 428 -7.10 -9.18 17.92
CA GLU A 428 -5.90 -8.94 18.73
C GLU A 428 -4.91 -10.12 18.63
N ASN A 429 -5.39 -11.35 18.84
CA ASN A 429 -4.57 -12.56 18.69
C ASN A 429 -3.97 -12.70 17.26
N LEU A 430 -4.72 -12.33 16.22
CA LEU A 430 -4.23 -12.37 14.85
C LEU A 430 -3.22 -11.26 14.56
N ARG A 431 -3.39 -10.07 15.13
CA ARG A 431 -2.44 -8.95 15.01
C ARG A 431 -1.11 -9.26 15.70
N GLU A 432 -1.13 -9.94 16.84
CA GLU A 432 0.10 -10.43 17.49
C GLU A 432 0.93 -11.33 16.55
N LEU A 433 0.27 -12.12 15.69
CA LEU A 433 0.94 -12.97 14.70
C LEU A 433 1.46 -12.20 13.47
N THR A 434 1.02 -10.97 13.23
CA THR A 434 1.53 -10.14 12.11
C THR A 434 2.87 -9.48 12.42
N GLU A 435 3.18 -9.24 13.70
CA GLU A 435 4.42 -8.57 14.09
C GLU A 435 5.67 -9.40 13.77
N PRO A 436 5.71 -10.72 14.04
CA PRO A 436 6.85 -11.55 13.63
C PRO A 436 7.06 -11.61 12.11
N LEU A 437 6.01 -11.46 11.28
CA LEU A 437 6.17 -11.35 9.83
C LEU A 437 6.94 -10.09 9.42
N ARG A 438 6.73 -8.97 10.12
CA ARG A 438 7.50 -7.74 9.89
C ARG A 438 8.95 -7.89 10.29
N ILE A 439 9.18 -8.45 11.49
CA ILE A 439 10.52 -8.67 12.04
C ILE A 439 11.36 -9.52 11.07
N LEU A 440 10.77 -10.58 10.51
CA LEU A 440 11.42 -11.46 9.54
C LEU A 440 11.49 -10.85 8.11
N GLY A 441 11.09 -9.59 7.91
CA GLY A 441 11.21 -8.88 6.64
C GLY A 441 10.26 -9.37 5.54
N ALA A 442 9.01 -9.74 5.87
CA ALA A 442 8.00 -10.04 4.86
C ALA A 442 7.66 -8.78 4.03
N PRO A 443 7.29 -8.91 2.73
CA PRO A 443 6.90 -7.76 1.92
C PRO A 443 5.72 -6.98 2.52
N ASP A 444 5.83 -5.66 2.59
CA ASP A 444 4.79 -4.79 3.14
C ASP A 444 3.41 -4.98 2.50
N ALA A 445 3.36 -5.35 1.23
CA ALA A 445 2.11 -5.63 0.53
C ALA A 445 1.41 -6.87 1.10
N ARG A 446 2.17 -7.91 1.48
CA ARG A 446 1.66 -9.16 2.06
C ARG A 446 1.16 -8.91 3.49
N VAL A 447 1.91 -8.16 4.30
CA VAL A 447 1.49 -7.78 5.67
C VAL A 447 0.22 -6.94 5.64
N ARG A 448 0.16 -5.90 4.80
CA ARG A 448 -1.04 -5.06 4.65
C ARG A 448 -2.25 -5.83 4.13
N ASP A 449 -2.04 -6.88 3.34
CA ASP A 449 -3.14 -7.75 2.91
C ASP A 449 -3.76 -8.51 4.09
N PHE A 450 -2.92 -9.10 4.94
CA PHE A 450 -3.39 -9.77 6.16
C PHE A 450 -4.09 -8.81 7.11
N GLU A 451 -3.53 -7.61 7.35
CA GLU A 451 -4.17 -6.59 8.20
C GLU A 451 -5.56 -6.19 7.70
N ARG A 452 -5.69 -5.90 6.39
CA ARG A 452 -7.01 -5.61 5.79
C ARG A 452 -8.00 -6.75 5.96
N ARG A 453 -7.53 -8.00 5.87
CA ARG A 453 -8.39 -9.19 6.07
C ARG A 453 -8.77 -9.40 7.53
N ILE A 454 -7.90 -9.03 8.48
CA ILE A 454 -8.18 -9.02 9.93
C ILE A 454 -9.23 -7.95 10.26
N ASP A 455 -9.08 -6.74 9.73
CA ASP A 455 -10.06 -5.66 9.94
C ASP A 455 -11.43 -6.02 9.32
N ALA A 456 -11.44 -6.75 8.21
CA ALA A 456 -12.67 -7.24 7.59
C ALA A 456 -13.40 -8.35 8.40
N LEU A 457 -12.83 -8.86 9.50
CA LEU A 457 -13.49 -9.86 10.36
C LEU A 457 -14.70 -9.29 11.12
N GLU A 458 -14.70 -7.99 11.44
CA GLU A 458 -15.85 -7.30 12.03
C GLU A 458 -17.08 -7.41 11.14
N GLN A 459 -16.91 -7.12 9.85
CA GLN A 459 -18.00 -7.18 8.86
C GLN A 459 -18.51 -8.61 8.63
N ARG A 460 -17.71 -9.63 9.00
CA ARG A 460 -18.04 -11.05 8.85
C ARG A 460 -18.43 -11.73 10.16
N GLY A 461 -18.54 -10.99 11.27
CA GLY A 461 -18.87 -11.55 12.59
C GLY A 461 -17.89 -12.62 13.07
N GLY A 462 -16.60 -12.44 12.80
CA GLY A 462 -15.54 -13.36 13.23
C GLY A 462 -15.40 -14.65 12.41
N ARG A 463 -16.25 -14.88 11.39
CA ARG A 463 -16.12 -16.07 10.54
C ARG A 463 -14.86 -16.00 9.67
N GLY A 464 -14.09 -17.09 9.68
CA GLY A 464 -12.85 -17.23 8.90
C GLY A 464 -11.57 -16.89 9.65
N ALA A 465 -11.66 -16.46 10.91
CA ALA A 465 -10.49 -16.16 11.75
C ALA A 465 -9.55 -17.36 11.91
N GLY A 466 -10.08 -18.58 12.08
CA GLY A 466 -9.27 -19.81 12.16
C GLY A 466 -8.50 -20.14 10.87
N GLY A 467 -9.11 -19.87 9.70
CA GLY A 467 -8.43 -20.05 8.41
C GLY A 467 -7.31 -19.04 8.21
N LEU A 468 -7.58 -17.77 8.55
CA LEU A 468 -6.59 -16.69 8.57
C LEU A 468 -5.43 -16.98 9.51
N LYS A 469 -5.71 -17.51 10.71
CA LYS A 469 -4.67 -17.93 11.67
C LYS A 469 -3.74 -18.97 11.05
N HIS A 470 -4.30 -20.02 10.44
CA HIS A 470 -3.52 -21.08 9.83
C HIS A 470 -2.69 -20.58 8.63
N GLU A 471 -3.24 -19.68 7.81
CA GLU A 471 -2.49 -19.03 6.74
C GLU A 471 -1.31 -18.21 7.26
N LEU A 472 -1.50 -17.44 8.35
CA LEU A 472 -0.43 -16.67 9.00
C LEU A 472 0.65 -17.59 9.58
N GLU A 473 0.26 -18.66 10.29
CA GLU A 473 1.20 -19.65 10.85
C GLU A 473 2.03 -20.33 9.76
N ASN A 474 1.40 -20.72 8.64
CA ASN A 474 2.11 -21.31 7.50
C ASN A 474 3.07 -20.31 6.85
N ALA A 475 2.64 -19.06 6.66
CA ALA A 475 3.50 -18.00 6.12
C ALA A 475 4.71 -17.73 7.03
N LEU A 476 4.52 -17.74 8.36
CA LEU A 476 5.60 -17.62 9.33
C LEU A 476 6.58 -18.80 9.26
N ALA A 477 6.07 -20.04 9.18
CA ALA A 477 6.90 -21.23 9.06
C ALA A 477 7.75 -21.23 7.77
N GLU A 478 7.12 -20.87 6.65
CA GLU A 478 7.78 -20.71 5.34
C GLU A 478 8.89 -19.65 5.43
N LEU A 479 8.60 -18.48 5.99
CA LEU A 479 9.55 -17.38 6.09
C LEU A 479 10.72 -17.71 7.01
N ARG A 480 10.48 -18.34 8.18
CA ARG A 480 11.53 -18.83 9.08
C ARG A 480 12.46 -19.82 8.37
N SER A 481 11.89 -20.75 7.61
CA SER A 481 12.66 -21.72 6.83
C SER A 481 13.51 -21.02 5.77
N GLN A 482 12.94 -20.05 5.07
CA GLN A 482 13.65 -19.27 4.07
C GLN A 482 14.81 -18.49 4.68
N ARG A 483 14.60 -17.79 5.80
CA ARG A 483 15.65 -17.00 6.47
C ARG A 483 16.81 -17.86 6.96
N ARG A 484 16.54 -19.06 7.49
CA ARG A 484 17.60 -20.02 7.84
C ARG A 484 18.39 -20.47 6.60
N ALA A 485 17.70 -20.70 5.49
CA ALA A 485 18.36 -21.06 4.24
C ALA A 485 19.21 -19.89 3.69
N ASP A 486 18.72 -18.65 3.78
CA ASP A 486 19.45 -17.45 3.39
C ASP A 486 20.74 -17.30 4.23
N ILE A 487 20.63 -17.40 5.57
CA ILE A 487 21.79 -17.38 6.49
C ILE A 487 22.80 -18.47 6.11
N GLN A 488 22.33 -19.72 5.95
CA GLN A 488 23.20 -20.83 5.56
C GLN A 488 23.86 -20.60 4.19
N GLY A 489 23.16 -19.96 3.26
CA GLY A 489 23.71 -19.54 1.98
C GLY A 489 24.85 -18.53 2.13
N SER A 490 24.66 -17.46 2.91
CA SER A 490 25.70 -16.48 3.20
C SER A 490 26.91 -17.10 3.92
N LEU A 491 26.67 -17.96 4.93
CA LEU A 491 27.76 -18.66 5.63
C LEU A 491 28.52 -19.61 4.71
N ALA A 492 27.84 -20.32 3.81
CA ALA A 492 28.48 -21.19 2.82
C ALA A 492 29.32 -20.39 1.80
N GLU A 493 28.87 -19.21 1.42
CA GLU A 493 29.63 -18.33 0.54
C GLU A 493 30.87 -17.75 1.25
N ILE A 494 30.73 -17.33 2.51
CA ILE A 494 31.85 -16.96 3.37
C ILE A 494 32.86 -18.12 3.46
N ASP A 495 32.40 -19.34 3.73
CA ASP A 495 33.27 -20.53 3.76
C ASP A 495 33.98 -20.74 2.43
N ARG A 496 33.26 -20.59 1.31
CA ARG A 496 33.84 -20.72 -0.03
C ARG A 496 34.96 -19.69 -0.24
N ILE A 497 34.75 -18.44 0.15
CA ILE A 497 35.74 -17.36 0.04
C ILE A 497 36.94 -17.66 0.95
N LEU A 498 36.71 -17.88 2.25
CA LEU A 498 37.76 -18.11 3.25
C LEU A 498 38.57 -19.39 2.99
N THR A 499 38.03 -20.37 2.26
CA THR A 499 38.75 -21.60 1.89
C THR A 499 39.44 -21.52 0.53
N THR A 500 38.76 -21.00 -0.50
CA THR A 500 39.30 -20.94 -1.87
C THR A 500 40.30 -19.81 -2.03
N GLU A 501 40.11 -18.71 -1.32
CA GLU A 501 40.87 -17.48 -1.42
C GLU A 501 41.57 -17.16 -0.09
N ARG A 502 41.82 -18.17 0.74
CA ARG A 502 42.44 -18.04 2.07
C ARG A 502 43.70 -17.18 2.08
N GLU A 503 44.50 -17.28 1.03
CA GLU A 503 45.78 -16.59 0.89
C GLU A 503 45.64 -15.08 0.59
N ASP A 504 44.43 -14.62 0.28
CA ASP A 504 44.07 -13.22 0.05
C ASP A 504 43.62 -12.51 1.35
N PHE A 505 43.82 -13.14 2.51
CA PHE A 505 43.50 -12.59 3.83
C PHE A 505 44.69 -12.65 4.78
N SER A 506 44.72 -11.74 5.76
CA SER A 506 45.61 -11.86 6.92
C SER A 506 45.18 -13.03 7.81
N ASP A 507 46.12 -13.69 8.50
CA ASP A 507 45.80 -14.78 9.45
C ASP A 507 44.96 -14.27 10.65
N ASP A 508 45.16 -13.01 11.07
CA ASP A 508 44.38 -12.38 12.13
C ASP A 508 42.92 -12.17 11.69
N ASP A 509 42.71 -11.68 10.46
CA ASP A 509 41.39 -11.48 9.87
C ASP A 509 40.68 -12.82 9.64
N LEU A 510 41.41 -13.83 9.14
CA LEU A 510 40.89 -15.18 8.96
C LEU A 510 40.37 -15.77 10.27
N GLY A 511 41.14 -15.63 11.37
CA GLY A 511 40.74 -16.08 12.69
C GLY A 511 39.50 -15.35 13.22
N LEU A 512 39.44 -14.03 13.03
CA LEU A 512 38.30 -13.21 13.41
C LEU A 512 37.02 -13.61 12.65
N PHE A 513 37.12 -13.76 11.33
CA PHE A 513 35.99 -14.11 10.46
C PHE A 513 35.48 -15.52 10.74
N LEU A 514 36.37 -16.50 10.95
CA LEU A 514 35.97 -17.86 11.32
C LEU A 514 35.27 -17.92 12.68
N ASN A 515 35.70 -17.10 13.65
CA ASN A 515 35.02 -17.04 14.95
C ASN A 515 33.63 -16.41 14.82
N ARG A 516 33.52 -15.23 14.19
CA ARG A 516 32.23 -14.55 13.98
C ARG A 516 31.26 -15.41 13.18
N ARG A 517 31.74 -16.11 12.14
CA ARG A 517 30.96 -17.10 11.39
C ARG A 517 30.38 -18.19 12.30
N SER A 518 31.21 -18.75 13.18
CA SER A 518 30.81 -19.82 14.11
C SER A 518 29.77 -19.34 15.13
N GLU A 519 29.89 -18.09 15.59
CA GLU A 519 28.92 -17.45 16.48
C GLU A 519 27.54 -17.29 15.80
N ILE A 520 27.52 -16.81 14.55
CA ILE A 520 26.29 -16.66 13.76
C ILE A 520 25.63 -18.02 13.49
N GLU A 521 26.43 -19.03 13.15
CA GLU A 521 25.92 -20.38 12.91
C GLU A 521 25.25 -20.95 14.16
N ALA A 522 25.90 -20.83 15.33
CA ALA A 522 25.36 -21.30 16.60
C ALA A 522 24.03 -20.62 16.97
N LEU A 523 23.91 -19.32 16.74
CA LEU A 523 22.68 -18.55 16.99
C LEU A 523 21.55 -18.96 16.04
N SER A 524 21.86 -19.23 14.77
CA SER A 524 20.86 -19.56 13.75
C SER A 524 20.29 -20.99 13.85
N GLN A 525 21.06 -21.95 14.38
CA GLN A 525 20.68 -23.38 14.45
C GLN A 525 20.00 -23.80 15.76
N THR A 526 19.95 -22.93 16.76
CA THR A 526 19.35 -23.28 18.06
C THR A 526 17.82 -23.46 17.91
N GLU A 527 17.28 -24.62 18.34
CA GLU A 527 15.84 -24.83 18.36
C GLU A 527 15.19 -23.89 19.39
N GLY A 528 14.35 -22.96 18.91
CA GLY A 528 13.70 -21.94 19.74
C GLY A 528 14.26 -20.53 19.63
N THR A 529 15.22 -20.28 18.72
CA THR A 529 15.68 -18.92 18.38
C THR A 529 14.50 -18.01 18.08
N SER A 530 14.48 -16.81 18.68
CA SER A 530 13.38 -15.87 18.47
C SER A 530 13.41 -15.32 17.05
N ASP A 531 12.26 -14.87 16.54
CA ASP A 531 12.18 -14.31 15.18
C ASP A 531 13.06 -13.07 15.02
N ARG A 532 13.29 -12.34 16.11
CA ARG A 532 14.19 -11.18 16.15
C ARG A 532 15.65 -11.60 16.03
N ASP A 533 16.06 -12.59 16.79
CA ASP A 533 17.44 -13.11 16.74
C ASP A 533 17.73 -13.71 15.36
N LEU A 534 16.74 -14.32 14.72
CA LEU A 534 16.88 -14.86 13.35
C LEU A 534 17.07 -13.76 12.31
N ALA A 535 16.33 -12.64 12.43
CA ALA A 535 16.48 -11.49 11.55
C ALA A 535 17.83 -10.79 11.75
N GLU A 536 18.23 -10.59 13.00
CA GLU A 536 19.54 -10.01 13.36
C GLU A 536 20.69 -10.91 12.87
N SER A 537 20.56 -12.23 13.01
CA SER A 537 21.57 -13.17 12.52
C SER A 537 21.75 -13.10 11.00
N LEU A 538 20.69 -12.86 10.24
CA LEU A 538 20.78 -12.67 8.78
C LEU A 538 21.50 -11.37 8.44
N GLU A 539 21.14 -10.26 9.10
CA GLU A 539 21.81 -8.98 8.92
C GLU A 539 23.32 -9.08 9.23
N VAL A 540 23.66 -9.70 10.36
CA VAL A 540 25.06 -9.92 10.77
C VAL A 540 25.80 -10.85 9.81
N ALA A 541 25.12 -11.86 9.23
CA ALA A 541 25.71 -12.74 8.22
C ALA A 541 26.01 -12.00 6.91
N GLU A 542 25.07 -11.18 6.43
CA GLU A 542 25.25 -10.36 5.22
C GLU A 542 26.31 -9.28 5.43
N ASP A 543 26.37 -8.66 6.61
CA ASP A 543 27.42 -7.71 6.99
C ASP A 543 28.79 -8.38 7.03
N LEU A 544 28.90 -9.56 7.66
CA LEU A 544 30.15 -10.31 7.70
C LEU A 544 30.60 -10.72 6.30
N GLN A 545 29.67 -11.13 5.43
CA GLN A 545 29.99 -11.45 4.04
C GLN A 545 30.59 -10.23 3.31
N ARG A 546 29.97 -9.05 3.45
CA ARG A 546 30.51 -7.80 2.90
C ARG A 546 31.87 -7.45 3.49
N GLU A 547 32.04 -7.60 4.80
CA GLU A 547 33.30 -7.34 5.49
C GLU A 547 34.42 -8.27 4.99
N VAL A 548 34.11 -9.56 4.78
CA VAL A 548 35.03 -10.53 4.17
C VAL A 548 35.39 -10.12 2.73
N GLU A 549 34.44 -9.61 1.94
CA GLU A 549 34.73 -9.13 0.59
C GLU A 549 35.63 -7.87 0.60
N ASP A 550 35.42 -6.94 1.53
CA ASP A 550 36.16 -5.68 1.64
C ASP A 550 37.59 -5.86 2.19
N HIS A 551 37.82 -6.88 3.01
CA HIS A 551 39.15 -7.16 3.60
C HIS A 551 40.05 -8.02 2.71
N ARG A 552 39.64 -8.28 1.47
CA ARG A 552 40.49 -8.96 0.49
C ARG A 552 41.74 -8.13 0.20
N ILE A 553 42.90 -8.78 0.28
CA ILE A 553 44.19 -8.21 -0.12
C ILE A 553 44.12 -7.75 -1.58
N TYR A 554 44.49 -6.49 -1.81
CA TYR A 554 44.52 -5.91 -3.15
C TYR A 554 45.48 -6.68 -4.07
N ARG A 555 45.01 -7.09 -5.26
CA ARG A 555 45.87 -7.74 -6.26
C ARG A 555 46.30 -6.71 -7.31
N TRP A 556 47.55 -6.28 -7.20
CA TRP A 556 48.15 -5.36 -8.16
C TRP A 556 48.44 -6.06 -9.48
N ARG A 557 48.21 -5.34 -10.58
CA ARG A 557 48.55 -5.75 -11.95
C ARG A 557 49.45 -4.73 -12.62
N ALA A 558 50.31 -5.19 -13.52
CA ALA A 558 51.29 -4.34 -14.19
C ALA A 558 50.67 -3.23 -15.07
N ASP A 559 49.42 -3.39 -15.51
CA ASP A 559 48.68 -2.37 -16.27
C ASP A 559 48.27 -1.16 -15.42
N GLU A 560 48.26 -1.29 -14.09
CA GLU A 560 48.02 -0.20 -13.15
C GLU A 560 49.25 0.71 -12.97
N GLY A 561 50.41 0.27 -13.46
CA GLY A 561 51.67 1.02 -13.43
C GLY A 561 52.60 0.63 -12.29
N GLU A 562 53.90 0.64 -12.59
CA GLU A 562 54.97 0.33 -11.64
C GLU A 562 55.09 1.39 -10.51
N ASP A 563 54.79 2.65 -10.82
CA ASP A 563 54.84 3.74 -9.83
C ASP A 563 53.89 3.50 -8.65
N ALA A 564 52.70 2.95 -8.91
CA ALA A 564 51.71 2.65 -7.86
C ALA A 564 52.21 1.56 -6.90
N LEU A 565 52.84 0.51 -7.44
CA LEU A 565 53.44 -0.55 -6.62
C LEU A 565 54.57 0.01 -5.76
N LEU A 566 55.45 0.83 -6.35
CA LEU A 566 56.56 1.44 -5.63
C LEU A 566 56.06 2.40 -4.53
N GLU A 567 55.03 3.19 -4.82
CA GLU A 567 54.41 4.09 -3.84
C GLU A 567 53.83 3.30 -2.65
N HIS A 568 53.11 2.20 -2.90
CA HIS A 568 52.61 1.31 -1.85
C HIS A 568 53.74 0.73 -0.98
N ILE A 569 54.84 0.29 -1.59
CA ILE A 569 56.01 -0.21 -0.84
C ILE A 569 56.64 0.92 0.00
N LEU A 570 56.73 2.13 -0.56
CA LEU A 570 57.26 3.30 0.15
C LEU A 570 56.39 3.69 1.34
N GLU A 571 55.06 3.70 1.18
CA GLU A 571 54.10 3.97 2.25
C GLU A 571 54.18 2.89 3.35
N SER A 572 54.24 1.62 2.95
CA SER A 572 54.43 0.49 3.87
C SER A 572 55.71 0.63 4.69
N CYS A 573 56.81 1.00 4.03
CA CYS A 573 58.10 1.23 4.69
C CYS A 573 58.01 2.41 5.67
N ARG A 574 57.50 3.57 5.23
CA ARG A 574 57.33 4.77 6.07
C ARG A 574 56.44 4.55 7.29
N GLY A 575 55.34 3.81 7.13
CA GLY A 575 54.39 3.52 8.21
C GLY A 575 54.96 2.60 9.28
N ALA A 576 55.90 1.71 8.93
CA ALA A 576 56.53 0.82 9.90
C ALA A 576 57.69 1.48 10.65
N LEU A 577 58.65 2.04 9.90
CA LEU A 577 59.86 2.69 10.39
C LEU A 577 60.25 3.69 9.30
N ASP A 578 60.37 4.97 9.61
CA ASP A 578 60.61 6.07 8.65
C ASP A 578 61.92 5.91 7.84
N PHE A 579 61.93 4.97 6.89
CA PHE A 579 63.06 4.64 6.04
C PHE A 579 63.20 5.68 4.93
N ASP A 580 64.45 6.01 4.59
CA ASP A 580 64.74 6.87 3.45
C ASP A 580 64.13 6.26 2.16
N PRO A 581 63.25 6.99 1.46
CA PRO A 581 62.68 6.55 0.19
C PRO A 581 63.73 6.09 -0.82
N LEU A 582 64.92 6.68 -0.82
CA LEU A 582 66.00 6.30 -1.71
C LEU A 582 66.51 4.88 -1.42
N ASP A 583 66.63 4.49 -0.15
CA ASP A 583 67.09 3.14 0.23
C ASP A 583 66.06 2.07 -0.15
N VAL A 584 64.77 2.39 -0.03
CA VAL A 584 63.68 1.51 -0.48
C VAL A 584 63.71 1.35 -1.99
N LYS A 585 63.86 2.46 -2.76
CA LYS A 585 63.99 2.43 -4.23
C LYS A 585 65.21 1.63 -4.68
N ARG A 586 66.37 1.83 -4.05
CA ARG A 586 67.60 1.09 -4.32
C ARG A 586 67.41 -0.41 -4.10
N LEU A 587 66.75 -0.80 -3.01
CA LEU A 587 66.43 -2.20 -2.72
C LEU A 587 65.50 -2.77 -3.79
N TYR A 588 64.43 -2.05 -4.11
CA TYR A 588 63.46 -2.43 -5.14
C TYR A 588 64.14 -2.71 -6.49
N VAL A 589 64.93 -1.75 -7.00
CA VAL A 589 65.69 -1.91 -8.26
C VAL A 589 66.70 -3.05 -8.17
N SER A 590 67.37 -3.22 -7.03
CA SER A 590 68.34 -4.30 -6.83
C SER A 590 67.68 -5.67 -6.94
N LEU A 591 66.47 -5.84 -6.38
CA LEU A 591 65.71 -7.08 -6.42
C LEU A 591 65.10 -7.37 -7.79
N LYS A 592 64.65 -6.34 -8.50
CA LYS A 592 64.26 -6.46 -9.93
C LYS A 592 65.42 -6.91 -10.80
N THR A 593 66.61 -6.34 -10.53
CA THR A 593 67.82 -6.71 -11.24
C THR A 593 68.13 -8.17 -10.96
N ARG A 594 68.17 -8.58 -9.68
CA ARG A 594 68.52 -9.94 -9.28
C ARG A 594 67.88 -10.31 -7.94
N PRO A 595 67.37 -11.55 -7.75
CA PRO A 595 66.71 -11.96 -6.51
C PRO A 595 67.71 -12.25 -5.35
N PHE A 596 68.84 -11.54 -5.32
CA PHE A 596 69.84 -11.64 -4.27
C PHE A 596 70.48 -10.26 -4.01
N ALA A 597 70.26 -9.72 -2.81
CA ALA A 597 70.80 -8.44 -2.36
C ALA A 597 71.42 -8.55 -0.96
N ILE A 598 72.38 -7.67 -0.66
CA ILE A 598 73.06 -7.60 0.63
C ILE A 598 72.87 -6.20 1.20
N LEU A 599 72.33 -6.11 2.42
CA LEU A 599 72.23 -4.88 3.19
C LEU A 599 73.40 -4.80 4.15
N ALA A 600 74.27 -3.81 3.96
CA ALA A 600 75.42 -3.56 4.82
C ALA A 600 75.24 -2.24 5.58
N GLY A 601 75.65 -2.19 6.85
CA GLY A 601 75.49 -1.00 7.68
C GLY A 601 75.82 -1.26 9.15
N LEU A 602 75.87 -0.19 9.94
CA LEU A 602 76.05 -0.29 11.40
C LEU A 602 74.89 -1.06 12.07
N THR A 603 75.15 -1.64 13.23
CA THR A 603 74.11 -2.27 14.05
C THR A 603 73.05 -1.23 14.40
N GLY A 604 71.77 -1.58 14.23
CA GLY A 604 70.65 -0.66 14.47
C GLY A 604 70.22 0.19 13.26
N SER A 605 70.85 0.05 12.08
CA SER A 605 70.44 0.76 10.85
C SER A 605 69.16 0.24 10.19
N GLY A 606 68.38 -0.60 10.87
CA GLY A 606 67.09 -1.10 10.36
C GLY A 606 67.14 -2.14 9.23
N LYS A 607 68.30 -2.71 8.86
CA LYS A 607 68.47 -3.69 7.76
C LYS A 607 67.43 -4.82 7.75
N SER A 608 67.30 -5.51 8.89
CA SER A 608 66.41 -6.65 9.06
C SER A 608 64.93 -6.23 9.04
N SER A 609 64.64 -5.00 9.49
CA SER A 609 63.29 -4.43 9.49
C SER A 609 62.88 -3.94 8.10
N LEU A 610 63.77 -3.28 7.35
CA LEU A 610 63.53 -2.85 5.97
C LEU A 610 63.14 -4.04 5.10
N THR A 611 63.91 -5.13 5.18
CA THR A 611 63.61 -6.35 4.42
C THR A 611 62.25 -6.94 4.80
N ARG A 612 61.95 -6.99 6.11
CA ARG A 612 60.68 -7.56 6.61
C ARG A 612 59.49 -6.72 6.13
N THR A 613 59.57 -5.40 6.24
CA THR A 613 58.49 -4.50 5.84
C THR A 613 58.32 -4.51 4.32
N PHE A 614 59.41 -4.54 3.56
CA PHE A 614 59.38 -4.66 2.10
C PHE A 614 58.69 -5.95 1.66
N ALA A 615 59.05 -7.09 2.26
CA ALA A 615 58.42 -8.37 1.98
C ALA A 615 56.93 -8.36 2.36
N ALA A 616 56.60 -7.79 3.53
CA ALA A 616 55.23 -7.68 4.00
C ALA A 616 54.37 -6.80 3.08
N ALA A 617 54.91 -5.70 2.53
CA ALA A 617 54.21 -4.85 1.56
C ALA A 617 53.76 -5.63 0.32
N LEU A 618 54.53 -6.64 -0.09
CA LEU A 618 54.26 -7.57 -1.19
C LEU A 618 53.46 -8.82 -0.75
N GLY A 619 52.92 -8.78 0.48
CA GLY A 619 52.13 -9.85 1.09
C GLY A 619 52.93 -11.03 1.61
N ALA A 620 54.27 -11.02 1.53
CA ALA A 620 55.10 -12.11 2.06
C ALA A 620 55.35 -11.92 3.56
N THR A 621 54.73 -12.75 4.40
CA THR A 621 54.81 -12.63 5.86
C THR A 621 55.27 -13.94 6.51
N THR A 622 55.66 -13.88 7.78
CA THR A 622 56.02 -15.09 8.53
C THR A 622 54.80 -16.01 8.71
N ALA A 623 53.61 -15.42 8.83
CA ALA A 623 52.37 -16.10 9.15
C ALA A 623 51.93 -17.01 7.98
N ASN A 624 51.99 -16.49 6.75
CA ASN A 624 51.76 -17.27 5.53
C ASN A 624 52.99 -18.05 5.03
N ARG A 625 54.04 -18.18 5.84
CA ARG A 625 55.32 -18.87 5.53
C ARG A 625 56.09 -18.34 4.31
N ARG A 626 55.70 -17.20 3.73
CA ARG A 626 56.40 -16.61 2.59
C ARG A 626 57.57 -15.70 2.99
N PHE A 627 57.71 -15.34 4.28
CA PHE A 627 58.88 -14.66 4.81
C PHE A 627 59.57 -15.52 5.88
N ARG A 628 60.86 -15.80 5.70
CA ARG A 628 61.68 -16.59 6.63
C ARG A 628 62.92 -15.80 7.05
N ARG A 629 63.08 -15.56 8.35
CA ARG A 629 64.32 -15.02 8.93
C ARG A 629 65.21 -16.15 9.42
N VAL A 630 66.45 -16.19 8.94
CA VAL A 630 67.45 -17.20 9.28
C VAL A 630 68.65 -16.48 9.90
N ALA A 631 68.94 -16.75 11.16
CA ALA A 631 70.14 -16.23 11.83
C ALA A 631 71.33 -17.14 11.52
N VAL A 632 72.34 -16.62 10.83
CA VAL A 632 73.53 -17.39 10.46
C VAL A 632 74.39 -17.63 11.70
N ARG A 633 74.95 -18.83 11.82
CA ARG A 633 75.84 -19.18 12.94
C ARG A 633 77.29 -19.31 12.48
N PRO A 634 78.28 -19.00 13.33
CA PRO A 634 79.70 -19.06 12.94
C PRO A 634 80.22 -20.46 12.56
N ASP A 635 79.52 -21.53 12.95
CA ASP A 635 79.87 -22.93 12.70
C ASP A 635 79.39 -23.46 11.34
N TRP A 636 78.74 -22.62 10.53
CA TRP A 636 78.31 -22.98 9.17
C TRP A 636 79.50 -23.04 8.21
N ILE A 637 80.12 -24.22 8.13
CA ILE A 637 81.29 -24.49 7.28
C ILE A 637 80.95 -25.24 5.98
N ASP A 638 79.73 -25.75 5.86
CA ASP A 638 79.24 -26.48 4.69
C ASP A 638 77.76 -26.16 4.42
N GLN A 639 77.15 -26.89 3.48
CA GLN A 639 75.79 -26.65 3.00
C GLN A 639 74.71 -27.39 3.82
N SER A 640 75.08 -28.11 4.88
CA SER A 640 74.16 -29.01 5.61
C SER A 640 72.99 -28.25 6.23
N GLU A 641 73.21 -27.03 6.72
CA GLU A 641 72.14 -26.19 7.30
C GLU A 641 71.27 -25.54 6.22
N VAL A 642 71.84 -25.30 5.02
CA VAL A 642 71.17 -24.64 3.90
C VAL A 642 70.32 -25.62 3.13
N LEU A 643 70.92 -26.69 2.60
CA LEU A 643 70.23 -27.68 1.78
C LEU A 643 69.79 -28.91 2.58
N GLY A 644 70.46 -29.23 3.69
CA GLY A 644 70.17 -30.44 4.44
C GLY A 644 71.20 -31.54 4.23
N TYR A 645 70.97 -32.68 4.87
CA TYR A 645 71.86 -33.83 4.80
C TYR A 645 71.10 -35.14 4.99
N VAL A 646 71.66 -36.25 4.50
CA VAL A 646 71.14 -37.59 4.78
C VAL A 646 71.70 -38.07 6.12
N SER A 647 70.83 -38.26 7.12
CA SER A 647 71.23 -38.73 8.43
C SER A 647 71.62 -40.21 8.36
N PRO A 648 72.86 -40.59 8.74
CA PRO A 648 73.29 -41.99 8.70
C PRO A 648 72.60 -42.86 9.75
N VAL A 649 71.93 -42.26 10.75
CA VAL A 649 71.24 -42.97 11.83
C VAL A 649 69.80 -43.30 11.45
N SER A 650 69.06 -42.32 10.91
CA SER A 650 67.65 -42.51 10.53
C SER A 650 67.50 -43.04 9.10
N ASP A 651 68.53 -42.88 8.27
CA ASP A 651 68.50 -43.11 6.81
C ASP A 651 67.41 -42.26 6.13
N GLN A 652 67.22 -41.05 6.65
CA GLN A 652 66.29 -40.05 6.14
C GLN A 652 67.06 -38.77 5.84
N PHE A 653 66.64 -38.08 4.79
CA PHE A 653 67.07 -36.73 4.50
C PHE A 653 66.45 -35.75 5.50
N VAL A 654 67.28 -34.98 6.17
CA VAL A 654 66.90 -33.86 7.04
C VAL A 654 67.05 -32.60 6.19
N PRO A 655 65.94 -31.94 5.80
CA PRO A 655 66.01 -30.77 4.92
C PRO A 655 66.63 -29.57 5.65
N GLY A 656 67.42 -28.78 4.93
CA GLY A 656 67.91 -27.48 5.39
C GLY A 656 66.89 -26.38 5.16
N TRP A 657 67.18 -25.16 5.63
CA TRP A 657 66.22 -24.07 5.55
C TRP A 657 65.87 -23.67 4.11
N LEU A 658 66.80 -23.80 3.15
CA LEU A 658 66.57 -23.45 1.75
C LEU A 658 65.70 -24.49 1.08
N SER A 659 65.91 -25.78 1.35
CA SER A 659 65.08 -26.86 0.79
C SER A 659 63.63 -26.76 1.25
N GLU A 660 63.40 -26.46 2.52
CA GLU A 660 62.06 -26.15 3.03
C GLU A 660 61.45 -24.93 2.36
N THR A 661 62.21 -23.84 2.19
CA THR A 661 61.69 -22.65 1.51
C THR A 661 61.37 -22.93 0.04
N VAL A 662 62.20 -23.70 -0.66
CA VAL A 662 61.94 -24.10 -2.05
C VAL A 662 60.65 -24.92 -2.13
N ARG A 663 60.43 -25.82 -1.17
CA ARG A 663 59.17 -26.55 -1.05
C ARG A 663 57.99 -25.60 -0.83
N ASP A 664 58.12 -24.60 0.04
CA ASP A 664 57.08 -23.58 0.26
C ASP A 664 56.82 -22.78 -1.05
N CYS A 665 57.86 -22.46 -1.83
CA CYS A 665 57.74 -21.79 -3.13
C CYS A 665 56.98 -22.61 -4.16
N GLU A 666 57.19 -23.95 -4.19
CA GLU A 666 56.47 -24.87 -5.10
C GLU A 666 54.97 -24.93 -4.80
N HIS A 667 54.54 -24.70 -3.55
CA HIS A 667 53.12 -24.66 -3.19
C HIS A 667 52.44 -23.38 -3.65
N ALA A 668 53.17 -22.27 -3.77
CA ALA A 668 52.66 -20.97 -4.16
C ALA A 668 53.52 -20.31 -5.25
N PRO A 669 53.55 -20.88 -6.49
CA PRO A 669 54.48 -20.47 -7.54
C PRO A 669 54.25 -19.06 -8.08
N ASP A 670 53.02 -18.53 -7.97
CA ASP A 670 52.67 -17.15 -8.37
C ASP A 670 52.91 -16.12 -7.25
N ARG A 671 53.54 -16.51 -6.12
CA ARG A 671 53.70 -15.65 -4.94
C ARG A 671 55.18 -15.51 -4.59
N LEU A 672 55.67 -14.28 -4.42
CA LEU A 672 57.03 -14.02 -3.97
C LEU A 672 57.27 -14.55 -2.54
N HIS A 673 58.43 -15.16 -2.34
CA HIS A 673 58.96 -15.63 -1.07
C HIS A 673 60.26 -14.92 -0.75
N PHE A 674 60.47 -14.58 0.51
CA PHE A 674 61.62 -13.82 1.00
C PHE A 674 62.34 -14.60 2.09
N VAL A 675 63.65 -14.74 1.93
CA VAL A 675 64.54 -15.22 2.98
C VAL A 675 65.46 -14.08 3.41
N LEU A 676 65.44 -13.77 4.70
CA LEU A 676 66.36 -12.85 5.32
C LEU A 676 67.47 -13.64 6.02
N LEU A 677 68.70 -13.60 5.49
CA LEU A 677 69.90 -14.13 6.13
C LEU A 677 70.51 -13.08 7.05
N ASP A 678 70.24 -13.18 8.34
CA ASP A 678 70.69 -12.21 9.32
C ASP A 678 72.14 -12.49 9.73
N GLU A 679 72.97 -11.45 9.71
CA GLU A 679 74.42 -11.51 9.99
C GLU A 679 75.14 -12.56 9.15
N MET A 680 74.87 -12.54 7.84
CA MET A 680 75.28 -13.57 6.89
C MET A 680 76.79 -13.79 6.85
N ASN A 681 77.58 -12.79 7.24
CA ASN A 681 79.04 -12.77 7.22
C ASN A 681 79.70 -13.36 8.49
N LEU A 682 78.92 -13.90 9.44
CA LEU A 682 79.45 -14.67 10.56
C LEU A 682 80.15 -15.96 10.11
N ALA A 683 79.72 -16.53 8.98
CA ALA A 683 80.28 -17.72 8.37
C ALA A 683 80.75 -17.46 6.93
N PRO A 684 81.60 -18.32 6.34
CA PRO A 684 82.02 -18.19 4.93
C PRO A 684 80.84 -18.37 3.97
N VAL A 685 80.24 -17.25 3.55
CA VAL A 685 79.06 -17.22 2.68
C VAL A 685 79.26 -18.05 1.42
N GLU A 686 80.43 -17.95 0.78
CA GLU A 686 80.73 -18.71 -0.43
C GLU A 686 80.79 -20.22 -0.25
N GLN A 687 80.87 -20.72 0.99
CA GLN A 687 80.92 -22.16 1.28
C GLN A 687 79.51 -22.71 1.53
N TYR A 688 78.77 -22.12 2.48
CA TYR A 688 77.44 -22.62 2.82
C TYR A 688 76.40 -22.30 1.74
N LEU A 689 76.55 -21.19 1.01
CA LEU A 689 75.59 -20.76 -0.03
C LEU A 689 76.03 -21.15 -1.46
N ALA A 690 77.04 -22.02 -1.60
CA ALA A 690 77.70 -22.26 -2.88
C ALA A 690 76.75 -22.77 -4.00
N GLU A 691 75.90 -23.75 -3.70
CA GLU A 691 74.93 -24.30 -4.67
C GLU A 691 73.91 -23.25 -5.13
N TRP A 692 73.39 -22.45 -4.20
CA TRP A 692 72.48 -21.35 -4.54
C TRP A 692 73.17 -20.30 -5.44
N LEU A 693 74.38 -19.88 -5.09
CA LEU A 693 75.17 -18.93 -5.89
C LEU A 693 75.53 -19.48 -7.27
N SER A 694 75.67 -20.81 -7.41
CA SER A 694 75.88 -21.48 -8.69
C SER A 694 74.58 -21.53 -9.51
N ALA A 695 73.47 -21.94 -8.89
CA ALA A 695 72.17 -22.02 -9.53
C ALA A 695 71.69 -20.66 -10.04
N LEU A 696 71.89 -19.58 -9.27
CA LEU A 696 71.57 -18.22 -9.71
C LEU A 696 72.33 -17.80 -10.98
N GLU A 697 73.54 -18.32 -11.21
CA GLU A 697 74.32 -18.02 -12.42
C GLU A 697 73.87 -18.84 -13.62
N GLU A 698 73.53 -20.10 -13.38
CA GLU A 698 73.00 -20.99 -14.41
C GLU A 698 71.65 -20.48 -14.91
N ALA A 699 70.79 -20.00 -14.00
CA ALA A 699 69.48 -19.45 -14.32
C ALA A 699 69.62 -18.18 -15.16
N ARG A 700 70.61 -17.35 -14.82
CA ARG A 700 70.91 -16.13 -15.58
C ARG A 700 71.48 -16.39 -16.98
N SER A 701 72.10 -17.55 -17.20
CA SER A 701 72.67 -17.93 -18.48
C SER A 701 71.63 -18.40 -19.50
N GLY A 702 70.33 -18.39 -19.13
CA GLY A 702 69.22 -18.79 -20.00
C GLY A 702 68.96 -20.30 -19.99
N SER A 703 69.47 -21.02 -19.00
CA SER A 703 69.21 -22.45 -18.85
C SER A 703 67.78 -22.65 -18.32
N GLU A 704 66.95 -23.36 -19.09
CA GLU A 704 65.66 -23.86 -18.60
C GLU A 704 65.92 -25.03 -17.64
N ASP A 705 65.21 -25.10 -16.51
CA ASP A 705 65.33 -26.14 -15.47
C ASP A 705 66.63 -26.17 -14.64
N VAL A 706 67.01 -25.04 -14.03
CA VAL A 706 68.10 -25.05 -13.04
C VAL A 706 67.70 -25.82 -11.79
N ARG A 707 68.58 -26.71 -11.30
CA ARG A 707 68.29 -27.58 -10.16
C ARG A 707 69.31 -27.46 -9.04
N LEU A 708 68.80 -27.34 -7.82
CA LEU A 708 69.56 -27.44 -6.57
C LEU A 708 69.76 -28.91 -6.20
N ARG A 709 71.00 -29.36 -6.04
CA ARG A 709 71.31 -30.73 -5.64
C ARG A 709 71.28 -30.87 -4.12
N LEU A 710 70.36 -31.70 -3.59
CA LEU A 710 70.23 -31.94 -2.15
C LEU A 710 71.19 -33.02 -1.65
N TYR A 711 71.30 -34.12 -2.37
CA TYR A 711 72.16 -35.26 -2.03
C TYR A 711 72.50 -36.08 -3.28
N SER A 712 73.47 -36.99 -3.19
CA SER A 712 73.82 -37.85 -4.33
C SER A 712 72.64 -38.77 -4.67
N PRO A 713 72.25 -38.92 -5.95
CA PRO A 713 71.17 -39.84 -6.36
C PRO A 713 71.38 -41.29 -5.92
N ASP A 714 72.63 -41.69 -5.63
CA ASP A 714 73.01 -43.01 -5.12
C ASP A 714 72.58 -43.24 -3.67
N LEU A 715 72.43 -42.16 -2.89
CA LEU A 715 71.86 -42.20 -1.54
C LEU A 715 70.34 -42.27 -1.73
N ALA A 716 69.72 -43.38 -1.31
CA ALA A 716 68.28 -43.60 -1.42
C ALA A 716 67.62 -43.50 -0.03
N PRO A 717 67.54 -42.30 0.57
CA PRO A 717 66.95 -42.15 1.89
C PRO A 717 65.47 -42.54 1.88
N LYS A 718 64.96 -42.97 3.04
CA LYS A 718 63.57 -43.48 3.17
C LYS A 718 62.49 -42.46 2.77
N ASN A 719 62.77 -41.17 2.88
CA ASN A 719 61.88 -40.07 2.51
C ASN A 719 62.25 -39.44 1.16
N ARG A 720 62.84 -40.21 0.24
CA ARG A 720 63.20 -39.74 -1.12
C ARG A 720 62.00 -39.25 -1.93
N ASP A 721 60.82 -39.82 -1.71
CA ASP A 721 59.60 -39.39 -2.39
C ASP A 721 59.16 -38.00 -1.92
N ASP A 722 59.31 -37.72 -0.62
CA ASP A 722 59.04 -36.41 -0.02
C ASP A 722 60.16 -35.40 -0.28
N TRP A 723 61.37 -35.84 -0.58
CA TRP A 723 62.55 -35.01 -0.80
C TRP A 723 63.42 -35.60 -1.90
N PRO A 724 63.22 -35.21 -3.18
CA PRO A 724 64.01 -35.74 -4.28
C PRO A 724 65.49 -35.33 -4.18
N PRO A 725 66.43 -36.05 -4.84
CA PRO A 725 67.86 -35.73 -4.79
C PRO A 725 68.20 -34.35 -5.38
N GLN A 726 67.30 -33.78 -6.17
CA GLN A 726 67.40 -32.45 -6.76
C GLN A 726 66.04 -31.76 -6.73
N MET A 727 66.03 -30.45 -6.51
CA MET A 727 64.83 -29.60 -6.56
C MET A 727 65.02 -28.51 -7.61
N VAL A 728 63.95 -28.07 -8.26
CA VAL A 728 64.01 -26.95 -9.21
C VAL A 728 64.26 -25.66 -8.45
N LEU A 729 65.11 -24.78 -8.98
CA LEU A 729 65.31 -23.45 -8.45
C LEU A 729 64.01 -22.63 -8.66
N PRO A 730 63.34 -22.15 -7.60
CA PRO A 730 62.10 -21.40 -7.75
C PRO A 730 62.38 -19.96 -8.20
N ASP A 731 61.68 -19.49 -9.23
CA ASP A 731 61.82 -18.13 -9.75
C ASP A 731 61.29 -17.07 -8.76
N ASN A 732 60.32 -17.46 -7.92
CA ASN A 732 59.63 -16.61 -6.95
C ASN A 732 60.36 -16.49 -5.60
N LEU A 733 61.62 -16.93 -5.49
CA LEU A 733 62.42 -16.85 -4.27
C LEU A 733 63.43 -15.70 -4.29
N VAL A 734 63.33 -14.82 -3.31
CA VAL A 734 64.25 -13.71 -3.07
C VAL A 734 65.04 -13.93 -1.79
N ILE A 735 66.36 -13.75 -1.84
CA ILE A 735 67.23 -13.80 -0.66
C ILE A 735 67.83 -12.42 -0.41
N VAL A 736 67.69 -11.93 0.81
CA VAL A 736 68.34 -10.71 1.29
C VAL A 736 69.22 -11.04 2.47
N GLY A 737 70.50 -10.70 2.40
CA GLY A 737 71.44 -10.89 3.50
C GLY A 737 71.73 -9.59 4.24
N THR A 738 71.91 -9.64 5.56
CA THR A 738 72.40 -8.51 6.35
C THR A 738 73.83 -8.73 6.77
N VAL A 739 74.63 -7.67 6.68
CA VAL A 739 76.05 -7.67 7.05
C VAL A 739 76.25 -6.54 8.05
N ASN A 740 76.71 -6.91 9.26
CA ASN A 740 77.32 -5.96 10.18
C ASN A 740 78.80 -5.92 9.85
N VAL A 741 79.39 -4.73 9.79
CA VAL A 741 80.79 -4.53 9.39
C VAL A 741 81.62 -4.04 10.58
N ASP A 742 81.30 -4.52 11.78
CA ASP A 742 82.10 -4.34 12.98
C ASP A 742 83.31 -5.28 12.98
N GLU A 743 84.32 -4.96 13.81
CA GLU A 743 85.66 -5.59 13.87
C GLU A 743 85.65 -7.13 14.08
N THR A 744 84.49 -7.73 14.36
CA THR A 744 84.33 -9.15 14.69
C THR A 744 83.90 -10.04 13.53
N THR A 745 83.76 -9.51 12.31
CA THR A 745 83.13 -10.23 11.18
C THR A 745 84.06 -10.52 10.00
N ARG A 746 83.72 -11.52 9.16
CA ARG A 746 84.53 -11.91 7.99
C ARG A 746 84.21 -11.01 6.78
N PRO A 747 85.23 -10.59 6.00
CA PRO A 747 84.98 -9.86 4.76
C PRO A 747 84.30 -10.76 3.72
N LEU A 748 83.37 -10.21 2.96
CA LEU A 748 82.72 -10.92 1.86
C LEU A 748 83.72 -11.24 0.75
N SER A 749 83.68 -12.46 0.21
CA SER A 749 84.53 -12.86 -0.91
C SER A 749 84.05 -12.27 -2.25
N GLU A 750 84.97 -12.12 -3.21
CA GLU A 750 84.63 -11.67 -4.58
C GLU A 750 83.56 -12.53 -5.23
N ARG A 751 83.53 -13.84 -4.91
CA ARG A 751 82.51 -14.77 -5.42
C ARG A 751 81.09 -14.38 -5.02
N VAL A 752 80.92 -13.79 -3.84
CA VAL A 752 79.63 -13.32 -3.34
C VAL A 752 79.33 -11.93 -3.90
N LEU A 753 80.31 -11.03 -3.87
CA LEU A 753 80.18 -9.66 -4.38
C LEU A 753 79.86 -9.64 -5.89
N ASP A 754 80.33 -10.62 -6.66
CA ASP A 754 79.99 -10.80 -8.07
C ASP A 754 78.53 -11.19 -8.33
N ARG A 755 77.77 -11.55 -7.30
CA ARG A 755 76.43 -12.15 -7.43
C ARG A 755 75.34 -11.38 -6.69
N ALA A 756 75.70 -10.40 -5.87
CA ALA A 756 74.77 -9.54 -5.14
C ALA A 756 75.03 -8.06 -5.40
N ASN A 757 73.98 -7.26 -5.25
CA ASN A 757 74.10 -5.82 -5.04
C ASN A 757 74.29 -5.54 -3.55
N VAL A 758 75.28 -4.73 -3.19
CA VAL A 758 75.57 -4.37 -1.79
C VAL A 758 75.03 -2.98 -1.50
N LEU A 759 73.93 -2.91 -0.76
CA LEU A 759 73.30 -1.68 -0.35
C LEU A 759 73.85 -1.24 1.00
N LEU A 760 74.64 -0.18 0.98
CA LEU A 760 75.06 0.52 2.19
C LEU A 760 73.90 1.37 2.69
N LEU A 761 73.34 1.00 3.85
CA LEU A 761 72.27 1.74 4.54
C LEU A 761 72.88 2.74 5.53
N ASN A 762 72.30 3.94 5.59
CA ASN A 762 72.70 4.96 6.54
C ASN A 762 71.94 4.83 7.87
N VAL A 763 72.54 5.31 8.97
CA VAL A 763 71.83 5.48 10.25
C VAL A 763 71.42 6.93 10.36
N GLU A 764 70.24 7.27 9.88
CA GLU A 764 69.64 8.58 10.18
C GLU A 764 68.77 8.45 11.42
N ILE A 765 69.19 9.08 12.51
CA ILE A 765 68.37 9.22 13.71
C ILE A 765 67.42 10.40 13.46
N SER A 766 66.25 10.12 12.90
CA SER A 766 65.20 11.12 12.75
C SER A 766 64.31 11.18 14.01
N ASN A 767 63.70 12.33 14.29
CA ASN A 767 62.73 12.48 15.39
C ASN A 767 61.44 11.66 15.16
N SER A 768 61.29 11.06 13.98
CA SER A 768 60.15 10.28 13.51
C SER A 768 59.90 9.01 14.32
N HIS A 769 60.86 8.53 15.13
CA HIS A 769 60.65 7.39 16.04
C HIS A 769 59.64 7.67 17.17
N HIS A 770 59.28 8.95 17.40
CA HIS A 770 58.29 9.36 18.40
C HIS A 770 56.94 9.80 17.81
N GLU A 771 56.83 9.93 16.48
CA GLU A 771 55.58 10.24 15.79
C GLU A 771 54.99 8.92 15.30
N SER A 772 53.79 8.56 15.76
CA SER A 772 53.11 7.36 15.26
C SER A 772 52.68 7.61 13.81
N ASN A 773 53.52 7.24 12.85
CA ASN A 773 53.23 7.36 11.42
C ASN A 773 52.20 6.32 10.97
N GLY A 774 50.97 6.42 11.48
CA GLY A 774 49.86 5.56 11.09
C GLY A 774 50.09 4.06 11.32
N SER A 775 49.14 3.25 10.88
CA SER A 775 49.38 1.82 10.63
C SER A 775 49.88 1.69 9.20
N PRO A 776 50.82 0.78 8.87
CA PRO A 776 51.14 0.48 7.49
C PRO A 776 49.86 0.09 6.73
N PRO A 777 49.74 0.46 5.44
CA PRO A 777 48.63 0.05 4.60
C PRO A 777 48.55 -1.48 4.52
N PRO A 778 47.36 -2.03 4.22
CA PRO A 778 47.20 -3.47 4.02
C PRO A 778 48.12 -3.93 2.87
N PRO A 779 48.70 -5.14 2.98
CA PRO A 779 49.65 -5.63 1.99
C PRO A 779 48.98 -5.76 0.61
N TRP A 780 49.79 -5.73 -0.45
CA TRP A 780 49.34 -6.01 -1.81
C TRP A 780 49.82 -7.39 -2.24
N HIS A 781 48.98 -8.10 -2.98
CA HIS A 781 49.38 -9.27 -3.72
C HIS A 781 49.98 -8.86 -5.06
N VAL A 782 51.26 -9.17 -5.21
CA VAL A 782 51.97 -9.10 -6.50
C VAL A 782 52.19 -10.51 -7.01
N GLY A 783 51.64 -10.81 -8.19
CA GLY A 783 51.85 -12.08 -8.88
C GLY A 783 53.28 -12.19 -9.40
N MET A 784 53.83 -13.41 -9.49
CA MET A 784 55.18 -13.60 -10.00
C MET A 784 55.29 -13.19 -11.47
N THR A 785 54.24 -13.43 -12.26
CA THR A 785 54.17 -12.98 -13.66
C THR A 785 54.16 -11.46 -13.77
N GLU A 786 53.41 -10.79 -12.90
CA GLU A 786 53.31 -9.32 -12.85
C GLU A 786 54.65 -8.70 -12.41
N TRP A 787 55.28 -9.24 -11.37
CA TRP A 787 56.63 -8.85 -10.93
C TRP A 787 57.65 -8.99 -12.06
N THR A 788 57.64 -10.13 -12.76
CA THR A 788 58.56 -10.38 -13.88
C THR A 788 58.34 -9.39 -15.02
N SER A 789 57.09 -8.98 -15.26
CA SER A 789 56.75 -8.07 -16.38
C SER A 789 57.34 -6.65 -16.22
N VAL A 790 57.54 -6.20 -14.98
CA VAL A 790 58.19 -4.90 -14.71
C VAL A 790 59.71 -4.99 -14.63
N CYS A 791 60.28 -6.20 -14.60
CA CYS A 791 61.72 -6.41 -14.57
C CYS A 791 62.34 -6.32 -15.97
N ALA A 792 63.29 -5.40 -16.16
CA ALA A 792 64.10 -5.32 -17.37
C ALA A 792 65.15 -6.44 -17.38
N THR A 793 65.08 -7.31 -18.38
CA THR A 793 66.02 -8.44 -18.57
C THR A 793 67.20 -8.09 -19.47
N GLU A 794 66.99 -7.16 -20.41
CA GLU A 794 68.01 -6.67 -21.34
C GLU A 794 68.85 -5.54 -20.69
N PRO A 795 70.19 -5.61 -20.79
CA PRO A 795 71.08 -4.55 -20.31
C PRO A 795 70.95 -3.28 -21.16
N SER A 796 71.08 -2.12 -20.53
CA SER A 796 71.17 -0.83 -21.25
C SER A 796 72.60 -0.55 -21.71
N ASP A 797 72.79 -0.29 -23.00
CA ASP A 797 74.08 0.05 -23.60
C ASP A 797 74.49 1.54 -23.42
N LYS A 798 73.61 2.36 -22.83
CA LYS A 798 73.76 3.83 -22.71
C LYS A 798 75.08 4.27 -22.06
N HIS A 799 75.61 3.49 -21.11
CA HIS A 799 76.84 3.81 -20.36
C HIS A 799 77.97 2.80 -20.60
N HIS A 800 77.88 1.97 -21.64
CA HIS A 800 78.81 0.87 -21.88
C HIS A 800 80.27 1.31 -21.97
N ASP A 801 80.54 2.33 -22.79
CA ASP A 801 81.90 2.83 -23.04
C ASP A 801 82.57 3.34 -21.76
N PHE A 802 81.82 4.08 -20.94
CA PHE A 802 82.28 4.55 -19.63
C PHE A 802 82.62 3.39 -18.69
N LEU A 803 81.76 2.37 -18.62
CA LEU A 803 82.03 1.23 -17.76
C LEU A 803 83.27 0.45 -18.24
N VAL A 804 83.47 0.30 -19.55
CA VAL A 804 84.68 -0.32 -20.10
C VAL A 804 85.94 0.44 -19.65
N GLU A 805 85.91 1.77 -19.65
CA GLU A 805 87.03 2.60 -19.18
C GLU A 805 87.29 2.39 -17.67
N VAL A 806 86.24 2.43 -16.84
CA VAL A 806 86.34 2.15 -15.40
C VAL A 806 86.98 0.78 -15.13
N ALA A 807 86.65 -0.24 -15.93
CA ALA A 807 87.25 -1.56 -15.81
C ALA A 807 88.71 -1.60 -16.26
N HIS A 808 89.10 -0.82 -17.27
CA HIS A 808 90.50 -0.67 -17.67
C HIS A 808 91.34 -0.05 -16.55
N ILE A 809 90.87 1.04 -15.95
CA ILE A 809 91.53 1.73 -14.82
C ILE A 809 91.72 0.77 -13.63
N LEU A 810 90.65 0.07 -13.22
CA LEU A 810 90.72 -0.88 -12.10
C LEU A 810 91.67 -2.07 -12.36
N ARG A 811 91.79 -2.49 -13.61
CA ARG A 811 92.67 -3.61 -14.00
C ARG A 811 94.14 -3.27 -13.82
N GLU A 812 94.55 -2.02 -13.98
CA GLU A 812 95.94 -1.59 -13.77
C GLU A 812 96.38 -1.79 -12.32
N SER A 813 95.44 -1.67 -11.38
CA SER A 813 95.63 -1.96 -9.96
C SER A 813 95.33 -3.42 -9.56
N ASN A 814 95.24 -4.33 -10.54
CA ASN A 814 94.93 -5.76 -10.33
C ASN A 814 93.57 -6.00 -9.64
N ILE A 815 92.62 -5.07 -9.77
CA ILE A 815 91.23 -5.22 -9.32
C ILE A 815 90.38 -5.67 -10.51
N GLY A 816 89.76 -6.84 -10.41
CA GLY A 816 89.00 -7.43 -11.49
C GLY A 816 87.53 -7.00 -11.54
N VAL A 817 87.15 -6.23 -12.56
CA VAL A 817 85.74 -6.06 -12.95
C VAL A 817 85.45 -6.93 -14.17
N GLY A 818 84.85 -8.09 -13.95
CA GLY A 818 84.48 -9.00 -15.04
C GLY A 818 83.22 -8.54 -15.78
N LEU A 819 83.02 -9.05 -17.00
CA LEU A 819 81.83 -8.79 -17.85
C LEU A 819 80.49 -8.93 -17.10
N ARG A 820 80.40 -9.86 -16.14
CA ARG A 820 79.22 -10.05 -15.29
C ARG A 820 78.87 -8.79 -14.47
N ALA A 821 79.86 -8.10 -13.93
CA ALA A 821 79.62 -6.90 -13.15
C ALA A 821 79.08 -5.77 -14.03
N HIS A 822 79.58 -5.64 -15.27
CA HIS A 822 79.08 -4.70 -16.27
C HIS A 822 77.63 -4.95 -16.64
N LEU A 823 77.33 -6.16 -17.13
CA LEU A 823 75.98 -6.49 -17.59
C LEU A 823 74.93 -6.36 -16.48
N GLU A 824 75.27 -6.68 -15.24
CA GLU A 824 74.36 -6.50 -14.11
C GLU A 824 74.19 -5.03 -13.71
N LEU A 825 75.22 -4.19 -13.87
CA LEU A 825 75.12 -2.75 -13.67
C LEU A 825 74.27 -2.08 -14.78
N GLU A 826 74.46 -2.48 -16.03
CA GLU A 826 73.63 -2.03 -17.15
C GLU A 826 72.17 -2.45 -16.98
N ARG A 827 71.91 -3.65 -16.44
CA ARG A 827 70.57 -4.10 -16.06
C ARG A 827 70.02 -3.34 -14.86
N PHE A 828 70.86 -2.97 -13.89
CA PHE A 828 70.44 -2.15 -12.76
C PHE A 828 69.96 -0.78 -13.25
N VAL A 829 70.71 -0.15 -14.15
CA VAL A 829 70.30 1.13 -14.78
C VAL A 829 69.02 0.97 -15.60
N ALA A 830 68.87 -0.13 -16.35
CA ALA A 830 67.63 -0.42 -17.08
C ALA A 830 66.42 -0.60 -16.14
N ASN A 831 66.60 -1.32 -15.03
CA ASN A 831 65.55 -1.54 -14.03
C ASN A 831 65.23 -0.30 -13.21
N ALA A 832 66.12 0.68 -13.16
CA ALA A 832 65.96 1.96 -12.46
C ALA A 832 65.25 3.02 -13.32
N GLU A 833 65.06 2.78 -14.62
CA GLU A 833 64.38 3.71 -15.52
C GLU A 833 62.97 4.00 -14.97
N GLN A 834 62.61 5.29 -14.90
CA GLN A 834 61.35 5.80 -14.29
C GLN A 834 61.30 5.77 -12.75
N ILE A 835 62.22 5.10 -12.05
CA ILE A 835 62.26 5.02 -10.58
C ILE A 835 63.26 6.00 -9.97
N LEU A 836 64.44 6.06 -10.57
CA LEU A 836 65.55 6.97 -10.24
C LEU A 836 65.90 7.79 -11.49
N ASP A 837 66.47 8.98 -11.29
CA ASP A 837 67.05 9.72 -12.41
C ASP A 837 68.26 8.96 -12.99
N PRO A 838 68.54 9.08 -14.31
CA PRO A 838 69.57 8.28 -14.97
C PRO A 838 70.98 8.41 -14.36
N GLU A 839 71.35 9.61 -13.92
CA GLU A 839 72.66 9.89 -13.31
C GLU A 839 72.74 9.22 -11.92
N THR A 840 71.73 9.39 -11.07
CA THR A 840 71.63 8.75 -9.75
C THR A 840 71.53 7.23 -9.85
N ALA A 841 70.86 6.68 -10.87
CA ALA A 841 70.78 5.24 -11.11
C ALA A 841 72.15 4.65 -11.44
N LEU A 842 72.91 5.29 -12.33
CA LEU A 842 74.27 4.86 -12.66
C LEU A 842 75.17 4.97 -11.44
N ASP A 843 75.14 6.10 -10.74
CA ASP A 843 75.96 6.39 -9.57
C ASP A 843 75.73 5.36 -8.45
N TRP A 844 74.48 5.13 -8.03
CA TRP A 844 74.19 4.10 -7.03
C TRP A 844 74.50 2.70 -7.50
N GLY A 845 74.36 2.42 -8.80
CA GLY A 845 74.80 1.16 -9.38
C GLY A 845 76.31 0.95 -9.21
N ILE A 846 77.13 1.97 -9.45
CA ILE A 846 78.58 1.95 -9.22
C ILE A 846 78.87 1.72 -7.73
N VAL A 847 78.21 2.48 -6.84
CA VAL A 847 78.37 2.33 -5.38
C VAL A 847 78.01 0.93 -4.89
N GLN A 848 77.00 0.28 -5.47
CA GLN A 848 76.54 -1.03 -5.03
C GLN A 848 77.33 -2.21 -5.62
N ARG A 849 78.09 -1.98 -6.70
CA ARG A 849 78.67 -3.05 -7.53
C ARG A 849 80.16 -2.93 -7.81
N ILE A 850 80.65 -1.71 -8.05
CA ILE A 850 82.05 -1.42 -8.38
C ILE A 850 82.82 -1.05 -7.12
N ILE A 851 82.33 -0.09 -6.33
CA ILE A 851 82.98 0.35 -5.09
C ILE A 851 83.30 -0.82 -4.15
N PRO A 852 82.40 -1.80 -3.89
CA PRO A 852 82.67 -2.92 -2.98
C PRO A 852 83.85 -3.82 -3.39
N LYS A 853 84.29 -3.74 -4.65
CA LYS A 853 85.44 -4.48 -5.18
C LYS A 853 86.77 -3.77 -4.96
N ILE A 854 86.75 -2.47 -4.67
CA ILE A 854 87.95 -1.68 -4.42
C ILE A 854 88.42 -2.00 -3.00
N ARG A 855 89.50 -2.77 -2.90
CA ARG A 855 90.14 -3.15 -1.64
C ARG A 855 91.66 -3.11 -1.77
N GLY A 856 92.32 -2.47 -0.81
CA GLY A 856 93.77 -2.37 -0.81
C GLY A 856 94.28 -1.18 0.00
N PHE A 857 95.59 -1.08 0.14
CA PHE A 857 96.22 0.05 0.84
C PHE A 857 96.20 1.30 -0.03
N LYS A 858 95.86 2.44 0.58
CA LYS A 858 95.77 3.74 -0.12
C LYS A 858 96.98 4.01 -0.99
N GLY A 859 98.20 3.84 -0.45
CA GLY A 859 99.44 4.13 -1.18
C GLY A 859 99.60 3.41 -2.53
N HIS A 860 98.99 2.24 -2.72
CA HIS A 860 99.01 1.51 -4.00
C HIS A 860 97.88 1.92 -4.95
N LEU A 861 96.80 2.51 -4.43
CA LEU A 861 95.59 2.81 -5.18
C LEU A 861 95.46 4.30 -5.56
N VAL A 862 96.27 5.21 -4.98
CA VAL A 862 96.13 6.67 -5.19
C VAL A 862 96.00 7.07 -6.66
N GLY A 863 96.83 6.51 -7.56
CA GLY A 863 96.78 6.82 -8.99
C GLY A 863 95.46 6.39 -9.63
N THR A 864 95.08 5.13 -9.43
CA THR A 864 93.81 4.55 -9.92
C THR A 864 92.59 5.27 -9.34
N LEU A 865 92.63 5.65 -8.05
CA LEU A 865 91.56 6.43 -7.43
C LEU A 865 91.46 7.84 -8.04
N GLY A 866 92.58 8.46 -8.39
CA GLY A 866 92.59 9.75 -9.11
C GLY A 866 91.91 9.66 -10.48
N GLU A 867 92.28 8.66 -11.28
CA GLU A 867 91.68 8.43 -12.60
C GLU A 867 90.19 8.10 -12.52
N LEU A 868 89.79 7.25 -11.55
CA LEU A 868 88.37 6.96 -11.31
C LEU A 868 87.59 8.20 -10.89
N LEU A 869 88.19 9.10 -10.10
CA LEU A 869 87.52 10.33 -9.69
C LEU A 869 87.21 11.23 -10.90
N GLU A 870 88.17 11.39 -11.82
CA GLU A 870 87.96 12.18 -13.04
C GLU A 870 86.83 11.60 -13.90
N GLU A 871 86.82 10.27 -14.10
CA GLU A 871 85.76 9.59 -14.86
C GLU A 871 84.38 9.69 -14.17
N PHE A 872 84.32 9.54 -12.84
CA PHE A 872 83.06 9.65 -12.09
C PHE A 872 82.50 11.08 -12.12
N GLU A 873 83.36 12.10 -12.01
CA GLU A 873 82.94 13.50 -12.12
C GLU A 873 82.47 13.85 -13.55
N ALA A 874 83.06 13.25 -14.58
CA ALA A 874 82.68 13.48 -15.98
C ALA A 874 81.25 13.01 -16.31
N VAL A 875 80.77 11.95 -15.65
CA VAL A 875 79.43 11.38 -15.85
C VAL A 875 78.43 11.87 -14.78
N GLY A 876 78.85 12.70 -13.84
CA GLY A 876 77.99 13.23 -12.78
C GLY A 876 77.69 12.24 -11.64
N ALA A 877 78.51 11.21 -11.46
CA ALA A 877 78.37 10.21 -10.40
C ALA A 877 78.91 10.74 -9.06
N GLU A 878 78.19 11.67 -8.44
CA GLU A 878 78.65 12.44 -7.28
C GLU A 878 78.85 11.60 -6.00
N GLN A 879 78.03 10.58 -5.75
CA GLN A 879 78.18 9.68 -4.60
C GLN A 879 79.43 8.82 -4.76
N SER A 880 79.64 8.25 -5.94
CA SER A 880 80.85 7.51 -6.29
C SER A 880 82.08 8.40 -6.15
N ALA A 881 82.05 9.62 -6.72
CA ALA A 881 83.12 10.60 -6.58
C ALA A 881 83.39 10.96 -5.11
N SER A 882 82.35 11.19 -4.30
CA SER A 882 82.48 11.50 -2.87
C SER A 882 83.21 10.40 -2.08
N VAL A 883 82.88 9.13 -2.35
CA VAL A 883 83.59 7.98 -1.77
C VAL A 883 85.07 8.01 -2.13
N ILE A 884 85.40 8.24 -3.40
CA ILE A 884 86.80 8.28 -3.86
C ILE A 884 87.55 9.50 -3.28
N ARG A 885 86.94 10.70 -3.26
CA ARG A 885 87.54 11.92 -2.67
C ARG A 885 87.89 11.71 -1.21
N ARG A 886 87.03 11.02 -0.45
CA ARG A 886 87.29 10.67 0.94
C ARG A 886 88.50 9.75 1.09
N TRP A 887 88.64 8.75 0.23
CA TRP A 887 89.82 7.86 0.23
C TRP A 887 91.11 8.58 -0.17
N LEU A 888 91.00 9.62 -1.00
CA LEU A 888 92.13 10.47 -1.42
C LEU A 888 92.51 11.57 -0.41
N ASP A 889 91.67 11.89 0.59
CA ASP A 889 91.93 12.95 1.59
C ASP A 889 93.31 12.77 2.25
N GLU A 890 94.12 13.83 2.27
CA GLU A 890 95.47 13.85 2.85
C GLU A 890 95.50 13.48 4.34
N ARG A 891 94.36 13.57 5.05
CA ARG A 891 94.22 13.17 6.47
C ARG A 891 94.18 11.65 6.66
N VAL A 892 93.89 10.90 5.61
CA VAL A 892 93.82 9.42 5.59
C VAL A 892 95.23 8.89 5.34
N SER A 893 95.71 7.97 6.19
CA SER A 893 97.08 7.45 6.11
C SER A 893 97.30 6.62 4.84
N ASP A 894 98.49 6.68 4.23
CA ASP A 894 98.82 5.82 3.07
C ASP A 894 98.82 4.32 3.42
N ASP A 895 99.03 4.00 4.70
CA ASP A 895 98.96 2.65 5.27
C ASP A 895 97.51 2.23 5.64
N GLU A 896 96.52 3.10 5.44
CA GLU A 896 95.12 2.78 5.71
C GLU A 896 94.60 1.82 4.63
N PHE A 897 93.99 0.73 5.09
CA PHE A 897 93.38 -0.27 4.22
C PHE A 897 91.97 0.20 3.83
N MET A 898 91.77 0.44 2.54
CA MET A 898 90.48 0.78 1.97
C MET A 898 89.65 -0.47 1.75
N ASP A 899 88.39 -0.43 2.18
CA ASP A 899 87.40 -1.45 1.90
C ASP A 899 86.10 -0.80 1.42
N GLY A 900 85.75 -1.03 0.16
CA GLY A 900 84.49 -0.54 -0.43
C GLY A 900 83.22 -1.11 0.19
N THR A 901 83.33 -2.08 1.11
CA THR A 901 82.22 -2.56 1.94
C THR A 901 82.12 -1.89 3.31
N ASP A 902 82.99 -0.92 3.62
CA ASP A 902 82.97 -0.19 4.89
C ASP A 902 81.69 0.67 5.02
N PRO A 903 80.86 0.47 6.06
CA PRO A 903 79.63 1.22 6.28
C PRO A 903 79.88 2.68 6.60
N ARG A 904 81.11 3.06 7.00
CA ARG A 904 81.47 4.48 7.17
C ARG A 904 81.35 5.25 5.86
N LEU A 905 81.38 4.58 4.71
CA LEU A 905 81.10 5.19 3.40
C LEU A 905 79.65 5.66 3.30
N ALA A 906 78.70 4.99 3.95
CA ALA A 906 77.29 5.41 3.99
C ALA A 906 77.07 6.73 4.76
N LEU A 907 77.89 6.97 5.79
CA LEU A 907 77.86 8.20 6.61
C LEU A 907 78.42 9.43 5.88
N ALA A 908 78.98 9.27 4.68
CA ALA A 908 79.48 10.36 3.85
C ALA A 908 78.38 11.07 3.04
N ARG A 909 77.10 10.69 3.21
CA ARG A 909 75.95 11.46 2.74
C ARG A 909 75.91 12.81 3.47
N ILE A 910 76.67 13.79 2.97
CA ILE A 910 76.59 15.21 3.36
C ILE A 910 76.56 16.04 2.09
#